data_AF-A0A965TRG7-F1
#
_entry.id   AF-A0A965TRG7-F1
#
_cell.length_a   1.000
_cell.length_b   1.000
_cell.length_c   1.000
_cell.angle_alpha   90.00
_cell.angle_beta   90.00
_cell.angle_gamma   90.00
#
_symmetry.space_group_name_H-M   'P 1'
#
loop_
_entity.id
_entity.type
_entity.pdbx_description
1 polymer ?
#
loop_
_entity_poly.entity_id
_entity_poly.type
_entity_poly.pdbx_seq_one_letter_code
_entity_poly.pdbx_strand_id
1 'polypeptide(L)'
;MDRRSHSGPTSVDQSSDHQPARVPLHLRSWILRAFIRVSVIPSMVLLVAFFTIYLLANHWSYQASVGYMGEHVEESLSEMARLEAKGINQALSSIDHTAELFRYQAAQALATEHSFQNEDSARLAYSPDGAYFTTQDKPSGGVAIFYSGFVPVSATERDKVARSLALEPLMKNIITAEPLSASIYLNTHDSLNIIYPYFDVIDQYPARMDIPAYNFYYEADATHNPERSVRWTDVYLDPAGHGWMTSAIAPVYQGDFLEGVVGIDVTVSTITQTVLNLDFPWNGYGLLLGKDGTILALPEAGESDWNLDEITDHHYQEAIMQDTFKPLDFNLYNRQDLQGFPAAVAQSDTGTANLTLKNESKVASWATIKQTGWKLVIIVPQAAVFAGVNQMQDSLSQIGFYSLAAFIVLNMLLFAAIIRYAKTTGDRIANPLQAINAIVRQIGEGQYDQTAPDISVHELQETAETIVQMGHQLDEAMSSNAILQTANNLKSEFIANMSHEIRTPVHAILGYTSLLRETTSESRQVKYIDTVQKAGTNLLTIINGILDLSKLEAGMIDLQPEPFDLRSMLLEIQELYAYDCERKGIQFTLSQDPDLPESIVLDELRLRQILVNLVGNATKFTEHGSIKLSARAFPQTERPAGSPDPDRTTLVLSVQDSGIGIPRNQIKRIFEPFRQKDGQSSRKYGGTGLGLAIVQRFVDLMNGKIQVDSSEGQGTIFTVTLPDVPVGKKPDMDVPQFDFDRSNPSSGATGLSRNGNIAIKSPVPVQPAHLQPARNLYEPLSAILLGPWQRCKNSGRVHDYQTFLSALQELSGQQGDLALQHYRESLSQAIESFDIGQMQQLAQKYPELVAAAKAEPGPGGSNPHG
;
A
#
# COMPACT_ATOMS: atom_id res chain seq x y z
N MET A 1 24.47 7.57 51.71
CA MET A 1 24.96 6.27 52.18
C MET A 1 24.20 5.23 51.38
N ASP A 2 24.75 4.43 50.47
CA ASP A 2 26.14 4.07 50.22
C ASP A 2 26.40 3.81 48.72
N ARG A 3 27.64 4.14 48.33
CA ARG A 3 28.26 3.87 47.03
C ARG A 3 28.63 2.39 46.92
N ARG A 4 28.53 1.80 45.73
CA ARG A 4 29.58 0.92 45.19
C ARG A 4 29.74 1.07 43.67
N SER A 5 30.89 1.63 43.32
CA SER A 5 31.57 1.59 42.02
C SER A 5 32.16 0.21 41.76
N HIS A 6 32.12 -0.31 40.53
CA HIS A 6 33.15 -1.22 39.99
C HIS A 6 33.36 -0.94 38.50
N SER A 7 34.60 -0.61 38.17
CA SER A 7 35.20 -0.45 36.84
C SER A 7 35.97 -1.70 36.46
N GLY A 8 35.88 -2.15 35.20
CA GLY A 8 36.75 -3.18 34.60
C GLY A 8 36.43 -3.43 33.11
N PRO A 9 37.39 -3.86 32.27
CA PRO A 9 37.65 -3.22 30.97
C PRO A 9 37.38 -4.08 29.72
N THR A 10 37.28 -3.39 28.57
CA THR A 10 37.67 -3.79 27.20
C THR A 10 37.39 -5.22 26.70
N SER A 11 36.44 -5.34 25.77
CA SER A 11 36.58 -6.22 24.60
C SER A 11 35.98 -5.52 23.37
N VAL A 12 36.85 -4.90 22.57
CA VAL A 12 36.52 -4.50 21.20
C VAL A 12 36.41 -5.80 20.41
N ASP A 13 35.18 -6.23 20.19
CA ASP A 13 34.86 -7.37 19.34
C ASP A 13 35.10 -6.94 17.88
N GLN A 14 36.32 -7.19 17.38
CA GLN A 14 36.59 -7.22 15.95
C GLN A 14 35.97 -8.49 15.39
N SER A 15 34.65 -8.47 15.20
CA SER A 15 33.96 -9.48 14.40
C SER A 15 34.42 -9.30 12.95
N SER A 16 35.33 -10.17 12.53
CA SER A 16 35.69 -10.40 11.13
C SER A 16 34.43 -10.58 10.30
N ASP A 17 34.13 -9.60 9.44
CA ASP A 17 33.09 -9.69 8.41
C ASP A 17 33.52 -10.68 7.32
N HIS A 18 33.54 -11.97 7.67
CA HIS A 18 33.55 -13.05 6.71
C HIS A 18 32.17 -13.10 6.06
N GLN A 19 31.96 -12.27 5.04
CA GLN A 19 30.87 -12.48 4.11
C GLN A 19 31.00 -13.91 3.55
N PRO A 20 30.03 -14.80 3.77
CA PRO A 20 30.12 -16.15 3.26
C PRO A 20 30.22 -16.09 1.74
N ALA A 21 31.20 -16.80 1.18
CA ALA A 21 31.39 -16.93 -0.25
C ALA A 21 30.05 -17.32 -0.89
N ARG A 22 29.44 -16.40 -1.66
CA ARG A 22 28.16 -16.65 -2.33
C ARG A 22 28.37 -17.79 -3.32
N VAL A 23 27.83 -18.96 -2.99
CA VAL A 23 27.75 -20.09 -3.92
C VAL A 23 26.99 -19.59 -5.17
N PRO A 24 27.56 -19.70 -6.38
CA PRO A 24 26.87 -19.29 -7.58
C PRO A 24 25.59 -20.13 -7.73
N LEU A 25 24.44 -19.45 -7.75
CA LEU A 25 23.14 -20.10 -7.91
C LEU A 25 22.94 -20.52 -9.36
N HIS A 26 22.36 -21.70 -9.58
CA HIS A 26 21.86 -22.06 -10.90
C HIS A 26 20.84 -21.03 -11.40
N LEU A 27 20.88 -20.69 -12.69
CA LEU A 27 20.03 -19.66 -13.30
C LEU A 27 18.54 -19.86 -13.00
N ARG A 28 18.07 -21.12 -13.04
CA ARG A 28 16.69 -21.50 -12.66
C ARG A 28 16.33 -21.06 -11.25
N SER A 29 17.21 -21.33 -10.28
CA SER A 29 17.00 -20.97 -8.88
C SER A 29 17.07 -19.46 -8.68
N TRP A 30 17.89 -18.77 -9.45
CA TRP A 30 17.97 -17.31 -9.43
C TRP A 30 16.68 -16.67 -9.95
N ILE A 31 16.17 -17.12 -11.11
CA ILE A 31 14.90 -16.64 -11.69
C ILE A 31 13.74 -16.87 -10.73
N LEU A 32 13.62 -18.08 -10.14
CA LEU A 32 12.55 -18.38 -9.20
C LEU A 32 12.61 -17.48 -7.95
N ARG A 33 13.79 -17.25 -7.38
CA ARG A 33 13.96 -16.34 -6.23
C ARG A 33 13.63 -14.89 -6.58
N ALA A 34 13.99 -14.44 -7.77
CA ALA A 34 13.66 -13.10 -8.24
C ALA A 34 12.14 -12.91 -8.35
N PHE A 35 11.42 -13.87 -8.95
CA PHE A 35 9.97 -13.82 -9.07
C PHE A 35 9.25 -13.83 -7.71
N ILE A 36 9.70 -14.66 -6.76
CA ILE A 36 9.12 -14.65 -5.40
C ILE A 36 9.28 -13.26 -4.76
N ARG A 37 10.47 -12.66 -4.90
CA ARG A 37 10.76 -11.36 -4.27
C ARG A 37 10.01 -10.19 -4.90
N VAL A 38 9.86 -10.20 -6.22
CA VAL A 38 9.29 -9.08 -6.98
C VAL A 38 7.77 -9.19 -7.12
N SER A 39 7.21 -10.40 -7.14
CA SER A 39 5.77 -10.60 -7.35
C SER A 39 5.06 -11.10 -6.10
N VAL A 40 5.56 -12.17 -5.46
CA VAL A 40 4.81 -12.83 -4.36
C VAL A 40 4.81 -11.99 -3.08
N ILE A 41 5.97 -11.49 -2.65
CA ILE A 41 6.08 -10.73 -1.40
C ILE A 41 5.21 -9.45 -1.42
N PRO A 42 5.27 -8.58 -2.46
CA PRO A 42 4.42 -7.38 -2.50
C PRO A 42 2.92 -7.71 -2.51
N SER A 43 2.50 -8.75 -3.25
CA SER A 43 1.08 -9.19 -3.24
C SER A 43 0.63 -9.67 -1.86
N MET A 44 1.50 -10.36 -1.11
CA MET A 44 1.18 -10.79 0.25
C MET A 44 1.05 -9.59 1.21
N VAL A 45 1.92 -8.59 1.08
CA VAL A 45 1.82 -7.35 1.88
C VAL A 45 0.51 -6.62 1.58
N LEU A 46 0.15 -6.51 0.30
CA LEU A 46 -1.10 -5.91 -0.13
C LEU A 46 -2.32 -6.66 0.43
N LEU A 47 -2.27 -8.00 0.44
CA LEU A 47 -3.32 -8.86 1.01
C LEU A 47 -3.52 -8.59 2.51
N VAL A 48 -2.44 -8.55 3.27
CA VAL A 48 -2.50 -8.25 4.72
C VAL A 48 -3.03 -6.84 4.96
N ALA A 49 -2.61 -5.86 4.16
CA ALA A 49 -3.08 -4.48 4.27
C ALA A 49 -4.59 -4.36 4.02
N PHE A 50 -5.11 -4.95 2.93
CA PHE A 50 -6.54 -4.94 2.62
C PHE A 50 -7.37 -5.64 3.69
N PHE A 51 -6.90 -6.79 4.19
CA PHE A 51 -7.60 -7.50 5.26
C PHE A 51 -7.64 -6.68 6.56
N THR A 52 -6.55 -6.01 6.89
CA THR A 52 -6.49 -5.13 8.07
C THR A 52 -7.46 -3.95 7.93
N ILE A 53 -7.50 -3.31 6.74
CA ILE A 53 -8.44 -2.22 6.45
C ILE A 53 -9.89 -2.72 6.57
N TYR A 54 -10.20 -3.90 6.05
CA TYR A 54 -11.52 -4.50 6.18
C TYR A 54 -11.92 -4.72 7.64
N LEU A 55 -11.05 -5.31 8.47
CA LEU A 55 -11.33 -5.54 9.89
C LEU A 55 -11.56 -4.24 10.65
N LEU A 56 -10.72 -3.22 10.40
CA LEU A 56 -10.87 -1.91 11.02
C LEU A 56 -12.16 -1.21 10.59
N ALA A 57 -12.48 -1.22 9.29
CA ALA A 57 -13.70 -0.63 8.77
C ALA A 57 -14.94 -1.32 9.32
N ASN A 58 -14.94 -2.65 9.40
CA ASN A 58 -16.06 -3.42 9.94
C ASN A 58 -16.24 -3.17 11.44
N HIS A 59 -15.15 -3.13 12.22
CA HIS A 59 -15.20 -2.81 13.64
C HIS A 59 -15.71 -1.38 13.88
N TRP A 60 -15.20 -0.40 13.13
CA TRP A 60 -15.65 0.99 13.21
C TRP A 60 -17.13 1.13 12.84
N SER A 61 -17.57 0.46 11.77
CA SER A 61 -18.97 0.46 11.36
C SER A 61 -19.88 -0.12 12.44
N TYR A 62 -19.49 -1.23 13.07
CA TYR A 62 -20.26 -1.82 14.17
C TYR A 62 -20.40 -0.86 15.35
N GLN A 63 -19.29 -0.25 15.79
CA GLN A 63 -19.31 0.71 16.89
C GLN A 63 -20.15 1.95 16.57
N ALA A 64 -20.06 2.47 15.34
CA ALA A 64 -20.88 3.59 14.88
C ALA A 64 -22.38 3.23 14.85
N SER A 65 -22.74 2.02 14.38
CA SER A 65 -24.12 1.56 14.35
C SER A 65 -24.69 1.34 15.74
N VAL A 66 -23.93 0.76 16.67
CA VAL A 66 -24.36 0.59 18.07
C VAL A 66 -24.55 1.95 18.75
N GLY A 67 -23.62 2.89 18.54
CA GLY A 67 -23.73 4.25 19.08
C GLY A 67 -24.98 4.99 18.57
N TYR A 68 -25.19 5.00 17.25
CA TYR A 68 -26.35 5.64 16.63
C TYR A 68 -27.67 5.01 17.09
N MET A 69 -27.72 3.68 17.15
CA MET A 69 -28.91 2.96 17.60
C MET A 69 -29.20 3.22 19.08
N GLY A 70 -28.16 3.34 19.93
CA GLY A 70 -28.31 3.68 21.35
C GLY A 70 -29.00 5.03 21.56
N GLU A 71 -28.49 6.09 20.92
CA GLU A 71 -29.09 7.44 21.03
C GLU A 71 -30.54 7.46 20.49
N HIS A 72 -30.78 6.82 19.35
CA HIS A 72 -32.11 6.84 18.72
C HIS A 72 -33.16 6.06 19.51
N VAL A 73 -32.75 4.99 20.20
CA VAL A 73 -33.65 4.19 21.05
C VAL A 73 -34.04 4.95 22.30
N GLU A 74 -33.10 5.63 22.97
CA GLU A 74 -33.43 6.46 24.12
C GLU A 74 -34.44 7.57 23.76
N GLU A 75 -34.23 8.25 22.62
CA GLU A 75 -35.17 9.27 22.13
C GLU A 75 -36.55 8.67 21.80
N SER A 76 -36.57 7.55 21.05
CA SER A 76 -37.81 6.88 20.65
C SER A 76 -38.62 6.36 21.84
N LEU A 77 -37.95 5.75 22.83
CA LEU A 77 -38.61 5.29 24.06
C LEU A 77 -39.10 6.44 24.93
N SER A 78 -38.38 7.56 24.97
CA SER A 78 -38.81 8.78 25.68
C SER A 78 -40.06 9.39 25.05
N GLU A 79 -40.08 9.47 23.72
CA GLU A 79 -41.26 9.94 22.97
C GLU A 79 -42.45 8.99 23.17
N MET A 80 -42.23 7.68 23.07
CA MET A 80 -43.27 6.67 23.28
C MET A 80 -43.85 6.76 24.71
N ALA A 81 -43.01 6.80 25.75
CA ALA A 81 -43.49 6.94 27.12
C ALA A 81 -44.34 8.21 27.31
N ARG A 82 -43.94 9.33 26.70
CA ARG A 82 -44.68 10.59 26.76
C ARG A 82 -46.03 10.51 26.02
N LEU A 83 -46.05 9.92 24.83
CA LEU A 83 -47.28 9.78 24.03
C LEU A 83 -48.29 8.88 24.74
N GLU A 84 -47.83 7.73 25.24
CA GLU A 84 -48.70 6.79 25.94
C GLU A 84 -49.21 7.40 27.25
N ALA A 85 -48.31 7.97 28.08
CA ALA A 85 -48.72 8.66 29.31
C ALA A 85 -49.72 9.79 29.04
N LYS A 86 -49.60 10.51 27.92
CA LYS A 86 -50.58 11.53 27.50
C LYS A 86 -51.94 10.91 27.14
N GLY A 87 -51.96 9.75 26.48
CA GLY A 87 -53.18 8.98 26.22
C GLY A 87 -53.88 8.56 27.51
N ILE A 88 -53.14 7.98 28.45
CA ILE A 88 -53.65 7.63 29.79
C ILE A 88 -54.21 8.87 30.48
N ASN A 89 -53.46 9.97 30.45
CA ASN A 89 -53.85 11.22 31.07
C ASN A 89 -55.17 11.78 30.50
N GLN A 90 -55.41 11.66 29.20
CA GLN A 90 -56.67 12.08 28.58
C GLN A 90 -57.84 11.23 29.04
N ALA A 91 -57.66 9.91 29.14
CA ALA A 91 -58.69 9.00 29.62
C ALA A 91 -59.06 9.27 31.09
N LEU A 92 -58.06 9.39 31.96
CA LEU A 92 -58.28 9.73 33.38
C LEU A 92 -58.87 11.13 33.55
N SER A 93 -58.48 12.09 32.70
CA SER A 93 -59.09 13.42 32.70
C SER A 93 -60.57 13.39 32.32
N SER A 94 -61.04 12.45 31.49
CA SER A 94 -62.48 12.30 31.20
C SER A 94 -63.25 11.93 32.47
N ILE A 95 -62.74 10.92 33.18
CA ILE A 95 -63.31 10.43 34.44
C ILE A 95 -63.34 11.53 35.51
N ASP A 96 -62.29 12.35 35.57
CA ASP A 96 -62.20 13.51 36.46
C ASP A 96 -63.37 14.51 36.24
N HIS A 97 -63.65 14.87 34.98
CA HIS A 97 -64.77 15.76 34.64
C HIS A 97 -66.12 15.11 34.93
N THR A 98 -66.23 13.79 34.70
CA THR A 98 -67.45 13.03 34.97
C THR A 98 -67.73 12.94 36.47
N ALA A 99 -66.72 12.72 37.30
CA ALA A 99 -66.83 12.74 38.76
C ALA A 99 -67.25 14.12 39.30
N GLU A 100 -66.67 15.19 38.74
CA GLU A 100 -67.04 16.57 39.10
C GLU A 100 -68.51 16.88 38.75
N LEU A 101 -68.98 16.45 37.57
CA LEU A 101 -70.40 16.60 37.20
C LEU A 101 -71.31 15.77 38.10
N PHE A 102 -70.90 14.54 38.43
CA PHE A 102 -71.67 13.65 39.30
C PHE A 102 -71.80 14.21 40.72
N ARG A 103 -70.77 14.86 41.24
CA ARG A 103 -70.76 15.55 42.54
C ARG A 103 -71.87 16.62 42.63
N TYR A 104 -72.03 17.44 41.60
CA TYR A 104 -73.10 18.45 41.57
C TYR A 104 -74.49 17.82 41.54
N GLN A 105 -74.66 16.73 40.79
CA GLN A 105 -75.93 16.01 40.72
C GLN A 105 -76.25 15.32 42.04
N ALA A 106 -75.26 14.75 42.71
CA ALA A 106 -75.41 14.17 44.05
C ALA A 106 -75.82 15.22 45.09
N ALA A 107 -75.19 16.40 45.07
CA ALA A 107 -75.58 17.52 45.94
C ALA A 107 -77.06 17.91 45.72
N GLN A 108 -77.48 18.01 44.46
CA GLN A 108 -78.86 18.36 44.11
C GLN A 108 -79.85 17.26 44.52
N ALA A 109 -79.52 15.99 44.28
CA ALA A 109 -80.35 14.85 44.66
C ALA A 109 -80.56 14.81 46.18
N LEU A 110 -79.49 14.97 46.97
CA LEU A 110 -79.56 14.96 48.43
C LEU A 110 -80.40 16.12 49.02
N ALA A 111 -80.55 17.22 48.29
CA ALA A 111 -81.34 18.39 48.69
C ALA A 111 -82.79 18.38 48.18
N THR A 112 -83.13 17.53 47.22
CA THR A 112 -84.45 17.51 46.56
C THR A 112 -85.30 16.35 47.09
N GLU A 113 -86.55 16.61 47.49
CA GLU A 113 -87.45 15.53 47.93
C GLU A 113 -87.68 14.50 46.81
N HIS A 114 -87.57 13.22 47.17
CA HIS A 114 -87.84 12.09 46.29
C HIS A 114 -88.58 11.01 47.07
N SER A 115 -89.51 10.32 46.43
CA SER A 115 -90.27 9.22 47.01
C SER A 115 -89.83 7.90 46.38
N PHE A 116 -89.86 6.82 47.17
CA PHE A 116 -89.58 5.50 46.63
C PHE A 116 -90.54 5.15 45.51
N GLN A 117 -89.99 4.55 44.45
CA GLN A 117 -90.80 3.81 43.50
C GLN A 117 -91.21 2.46 44.12
N ASN A 118 -92.34 1.89 43.67
CA ASN A 118 -92.85 0.62 44.20
C ASN A 118 -91.83 -0.52 44.09
N GLU A 119 -91.04 -0.53 43.02
CA GLU A 119 -89.99 -1.52 42.78
C GLU A 119 -88.82 -1.40 43.77
N ASP A 120 -88.42 -0.16 44.12
CA ASP A 120 -87.34 0.07 45.09
C ASP A 120 -87.74 -0.30 46.52
N SER A 121 -88.99 -0.02 46.91
CA SER A 121 -89.48 -0.39 48.24
C SER A 121 -89.53 -1.91 48.44
N ALA A 122 -89.82 -2.67 47.39
CA ALA A 122 -90.00 -4.13 47.46
C ALA A 122 -88.69 -4.90 47.71
N ARG A 123 -87.53 -4.27 47.44
CA ARG A 123 -86.21 -4.89 47.55
C ARG A 123 -85.41 -4.43 48.77
N LEU A 124 -85.93 -3.51 49.59
CA LEU A 124 -85.24 -2.98 50.76
C LEU A 124 -85.62 -3.74 52.03
N ALA A 125 -84.62 -4.11 52.84
CA ALA A 125 -84.81 -4.81 54.10
C ALA A 125 -83.79 -4.38 55.17
N TYR A 126 -84.07 -4.75 56.42
CA TYR A 126 -83.13 -4.62 57.54
C TYR A 126 -82.39 -5.93 57.78
N SER A 127 -81.07 -5.86 58.01
CA SER A 127 -80.29 -6.98 58.54
C SER A 127 -80.51 -7.14 60.05
N PRO A 128 -80.21 -8.31 60.64
CA PRO A 128 -80.29 -8.52 62.09
C PRO A 128 -79.49 -7.50 62.91
N ASP A 129 -78.38 -7.00 62.35
CA ASP A 129 -77.45 -6.07 63.00
C ASP A 129 -77.78 -4.59 62.70
N GLY A 130 -78.90 -4.32 62.04
CA GLY A 130 -79.46 -2.97 61.85
C GLY A 130 -79.06 -2.25 60.57
N ALA A 131 -78.37 -2.91 59.63
CA ALA A 131 -78.10 -2.34 58.31
C ALA A 131 -79.37 -2.33 57.45
N TYR A 132 -79.57 -1.29 56.65
CA TYR A 132 -80.70 -1.17 55.72
C TYR A 132 -80.21 -1.25 54.28
N PHE A 133 -80.65 -2.26 53.53
CA PHE A 133 -79.98 -2.62 52.27
C PHE A 133 -80.91 -3.23 51.22
N THR A 134 -80.44 -3.31 49.98
CA THR A 134 -81.12 -3.98 48.86
C THR A 134 -80.83 -5.47 48.83
N THR A 135 -81.88 -6.29 48.90
CA THR A 135 -81.83 -7.77 48.94
C THR A 135 -81.69 -8.46 47.58
N GLN A 136 -81.94 -7.74 46.49
CA GLN A 136 -81.85 -8.27 45.12
C GLN A 136 -81.69 -7.14 44.09
N ASP A 137 -81.16 -7.47 42.91
CA ASP A 137 -81.08 -6.57 41.76
C ASP A 137 -82.46 -6.35 41.10
N LYS A 138 -82.57 -5.27 40.32
CA LYS A 138 -83.68 -5.03 39.40
C LYS A 138 -83.51 -5.89 38.13
N PRO A 139 -84.58 -6.35 37.48
CA PRO A 139 -84.49 -7.02 36.19
C PRO A 139 -83.81 -6.18 35.09
N SER A 140 -83.85 -4.86 35.22
CA SER A 140 -83.20 -3.92 34.31
C SER A 140 -81.75 -3.61 34.69
N GLY A 141 -81.24 -4.11 35.82
CA GLY A 141 -79.98 -3.72 36.43
C GLY A 141 -80.08 -2.36 37.12
N GLY A 142 -79.91 -2.34 38.46
CA GLY A 142 -80.06 -1.17 39.32
C GLY A 142 -78.86 -0.92 40.23
N VAL A 143 -79.01 0.02 41.17
CA VAL A 143 -77.99 0.27 42.21
C VAL A 143 -78.16 -0.69 43.39
N ALA A 144 -77.04 -1.06 44.02
CA ALA A 144 -77.04 -1.59 45.38
C ALA A 144 -77.09 -0.44 46.39
N ILE A 145 -77.87 -0.63 47.45
CA ILE A 145 -77.97 0.30 48.58
C ILE A 145 -77.49 -0.44 49.81
N PHE A 146 -76.59 0.20 50.55
CA PHE A 146 -76.16 -0.25 51.85
C PHE A 146 -76.10 0.95 52.79
N TYR A 147 -77.04 1.00 53.74
CA TYR A 147 -76.97 1.92 54.86
C TYR A 147 -76.49 1.15 56.08
N SER A 148 -75.28 1.47 56.54
CA SER A 148 -74.67 0.78 57.67
C SER A 148 -75.48 0.92 58.96
N GLY A 149 -75.60 -0.17 59.71
CA GLY A 149 -76.14 -0.17 61.07
C GLY A 149 -75.23 0.51 62.10
N PHE A 150 -74.09 1.07 61.66
CA PHE A 150 -73.21 1.92 62.48
C PHE A 150 -74.02 3.08 63.12
N VAL A 151 -74.91 3.69 62.33
CA VAL A 151 -75.91 4.66 62.78
C VAL A 151 -77.32 4.01 62.74
N PRO A 152 -78.21 4.26 63.72
CA PRO A 152 -79.58 3.75 63.67
C PRO A 152 -80.35 4.29 62.44
N VAL A 153 -80.76 3.41 61.53
CA VAL A 153 -81.51 3.81 60.32
C VAL A 153 -83.00 3.99 60.63
N SER A 154 -83.46 5.24 60.72
CA SER A 154 -84.84 5.63 61.01
C SER A 154 -85.58 6.15 59.76
N ALA A 155 -86.67 6.90 59.94
CA ALA A 155 -87.40 7.51 58.82
C ALA A 155 -86.53 8.53 58.05
N THR A 156 -85.74 9.33 58.75
CA THR A 156 -84.89 10.37 58.14
C THR A 156 -83.80 9.78 57.24
N GLU A 157 -83.17 8.70 57.70
CA GLU A 157 -82.14 7.98 56.93
C GLU A 157 -82.76 7.30 55.70
N ARG A 158 -83.96 6.73 55.82
CA ARG A 158 -84.70 6.18 54.67
C ARG A 158 -85.12 7.25 53.67
N ASP A 159 -85.50 8.44 54.12
CA ASP A 159 -85.77 9.55 53.22
C ASP A 159 -84.51 9.97 52.45
N LYS A 160 -83.33 9.90 53.09
CA LYS A 160 -82.04 10.12 52.40
C LYS A 160 -81.80 9.06 51.32
N VAL A 161 -82.07 7.78 51.60
CA VAL A 161 -82.00 6.71 50.58
C VAL A 161 -82.93 7.01 49.40
N ALA A 162 -84.17 7.44 49.65
CA ALA A 162 -85.09 7.80 48.59
C ALA A 162 -84.57 8.96 47.74
N ARG A 163 -84.01 10.01 48.36
CA ARG A 163 -83.40 11.14 47.65
C ARG A 163 -82.22 10.72 46.76
N SER A 164 -81.33 9.89 47.27
CA SER A 164 -80.16 9.43 46.54
C SER A 164 -80.49 8.47 45.38
N LEU A 165 -81.61 7.75 45.44
CA LEU A 165 -82.09 6.91 44.32
C LEU A 165 -82.36 7.70 43.04
N ALA A 166 -82.58 9.02 43.12
CA ALA A 166 -82.69 9.89 41.95
C ALA A 166 -81.44 9.87 41.06
N LEU A 167 -80.29 9.41 41.58
CA LEU A 167 -79.02 9.29 40.86
C LEU A 167 -78.92 8.03 39.98
N GLU A 168 -79.74 7.00 40.22
CA GLU A 168 -79.62 5.69 39.54
C GLU A 168 -79.55 5.80 38.00
N PRO A 169 -80.44 6.56 37.31
CA PRO A 169 -80.38 6.67 35.85
C PRO A 169 -79.07 7.31 35.35
N LEU A 170 -78.55 8.29 36.09
CA LEU A 170 -77.30 8.96 35.75
C LEU A 170 -76.11 8.03 35.98
N MET A 171 -76.06 7.33 37.12
CA MET A 171 -75.01 6.36 37.44
C MET A 171 -74.89 5.29 36.35
N LYS A 172 -76.04 4.75 35.92
CA LYS A 172 -76.11 3.79 34.82
C LYS A 172 -75.58 4.34 33.50
N ASN A 173 -75.99 5.56 33.15
CA ASN A 173 -75.54 6.21 31.92
C ASN A 173 -74.04 6.49 31.95
N ILE A 174 -73.49 6.92 33.09
CA ILE A 174 -72.05 7.18 33.26
C ILE A 174 -71.25 5.88 33.07
N ILE A 175 -71.59 4.80 33.78
CA ILE A 175 -70.85 3.53 33.63
C ILE A 175 -70.98 2.95 32.22
N THR A 176 -72.14 3.12 31.57
CA THR A 176 -72.30 2.71 30.17
C THR A 176 -71.46 3.56 29.21
N ALA A 177 -71.19 4.83 29.55
CA ALA A 177 -70.46 5.77 28.69
C ALA A 177 -68.94 5.81 28.96
N GLU A 178 -68.49 5.35 30.13
CA GLU A 178 -67.09 5.38 30.58
C GLU A 178 -66.54 3.95 30.72
N PRO A 179 -65.97 3.35 29.64
CA PRO A 179 -65.60 1.94 29.60
C PRO A 179 -64.51 1.53 30.60
N LEU A 180 -63.76 2.50 31.12
CA LEU A 180 -62.71 2.27 32.11
C LEU A 180 -63.26 2.13 33.53
N SER A 181 -64.51 2.54 33.76
CA SER A 181 -65.11 2.58 35.10
C SER A 181 -65.77 1.24 35.42
N ALA A 182 -65.41 0.65 36.56
CA ALA A 182 -66.01 -0.59 37.06
C ALA A 182 -67.29 -0.31 37.84
N SER A 183 -67.26 0.70 38.69
CA SER A 183 -68.39 1.12 39.52
C SER A 183 -68.42 2.63 39.73
N ILE A 184 -69.59 3.12 40.14
CA ILE A 184 -69.80 4.51 40.54
C ILE A 184 -70.61 4.51 41.82
N TYR A 185 -70.28 5.36 42.78
CA TYR A 185 -70.95 5.38 44.07
C TYR A 185 -71.13 6.77 44.68
N LEU A 186 -72.04 6.85 45.64
CA LEU A 186 -72.18 7.92 46.62
C LEU A 186 -72.04 7.33 48.02
N ASN A 187 -71.09 7.84 48.78
CA ASN A 187 -70.91 7.58 50.21
C ASN A 187 -71.29 8.83 51.01
N THR A 188 -71.97 8.71 52.14
CA THR A 188 -72.29 9.85 53.01
C THR A 188 -71.63 9.74 54.38
N HIS A 189 -71.54 10.87 55.09
CA HIS A 189 -70.92 10.94 56.41
C HIS A 189 -71.55 10.01 57.46
N ASP A 190 -72.82 9.64 57.28
CA ASP A 190 -73.61 8.76 58.13
C ASP A 190 -73.59 7.29 57.64
N SER A 191 -72.65 6.93 56.76
CA SER A 191 -72.42 5.57 56.26
C SER A 191 -73.55 4.98 55.41
N LEU A 192 -74.18 5.81 54.57
CA LEU A 192 -74.92 5.33 53.39
C LEU A 192 -73.96 5.18 52.22
N ASN A 193 -73.95 4.00 51.60
CA ASN A 193 -73.37 3.72 50.29
C ASN A 193 -74.47 3.39 49.29
N ILE A 194 -74.38 4.00 48.12
CA ILE A 194 -75.19 3.66 46.95
C ILE A 194 -74.22 3.47 45.79
N ILE A 195 -74.25 2.31 45.17
CA ILE A 195 -73.23 1.89 44.20
C ILE A 195 -73.89 1.17 43.01
N TYR A 196 -73.37 1.44 41.82
CA TYR A 196 -73.76 0.79 40.57
C TYR A 196 -72.52 0.20 39.89
N PRO A 197 -72.58 -1.02 39.31
CA PRO A 197 -73.73 -1.92 39.24
C PRO A 197 -74.07 -2.58 40.60
N TYR A 198 -75.24 -3.20 40.69
CA TYR A 198 -75.65 -3.96 41.86
C TYR A 198 -74.71 -5.13 42.15
N PHE A 199 -74.41 -5.34 43.44
CA PHE A 199 -73.85 -6.58 43.99
C PHE A 199 -74.51 -6.89 45.34
N ASP A 200 -74.32 -8.11 45.85
CA ASP A 200 -74.85 -8.49 47.16
C ASP A 200 -74.03 -7.86 48.29
N VAL A 201 -74.52 -6.73 48.80
CA VAL A 201 -73.83 -5.94 49.82
C VAL A 201 -73.71 -6.63 51.17
N ILE A 202 -74.61 -7.55 51.55
CA ILE A 202 -74.55 -8.15 52.89
C ILE A 202 -73.51 -9.28 52.98
N ASP A 203 -73.18 -9.89 51.85
CA ASP A 203 -72.13 -10.91 51.75
C ASP A 203 -70.72 -10.30 51.81
N GLN A 204 -70.60 -9.00 51.52
CA GLN A 204 -69.31 -8.32 51.37
C GLN A 204 -69.09 -7.20 52.38
N TYR A 205 -70.11 -6.41 52.73
CA TYR A 205 -70.01 -5.31 53.69
C TYR A 205 -70.45 -5.74 55.10
N PRO A 206 -69.64 -5.49 56.13
CA PRO A 206 -70.02 -5.71 57.52
C PRO A 206 -71.23 -4.85 57.84
N ALA A 207 -72.25 -5.41 58.48
CA ALA A 207 -73.48 -4.70 58.79
C ALA A 207 -73.30 -3.41 59.61
N ARG A 208 -72.15 -3.20 60.27
CA ARG A 208 -71.81 -1.99 61.03
C ARG A 208 -70.54 -1.29 60.49
N MET A 209 -70.27 -1.37 59.20
CA MET A 209 -69.13 -0.72 58.53
C MET A 209 -69.15 0.81 58.73
N ASP A 210 -68.02 1.40 59.11
CA ASP A 210 -67.84 2.85 59.22
C ASP A 210 -67.21 3.38 57.93
N ILE A 211 -68.05 3.79 56.98
CA ILE A 211 -67.63 4.15 55.62
C ILE A 211 -66.67 5.36 55.60
N PRO A 212 -66.88 6.42 56.42
CA PRO A 212 -65.93 7.52 56.53
C PRO A 212 -64.49 7.15 56.94
N ALA A 213 -64.26 5.94 57.49
CA ALA A 213 -62.93 5.50 57.90
C ALA A 213 -62.04 5.01 56.74
N TYR A 214 -62.58 4.85 55.52
CA TYR A 214 -61.85 4.33 54.35
C TYR A 214 -61.34 5.44 53.44
N ASN A 215 -60.26 5.14 52.70
CA ASN A 215 -59.57 6.13 51.86
C ASN A 215 -60.45 6.77 50.78
N PHE A 216 -61.39 6.01 50.23
CA PHE A 216 -62.38 6.46 49.25
C PHE A 216 -63.41 7.44 49.84
N TYR A 217 -63.34 7.76 51.13
CA TYR A 217 -64.07 8.84 51.78
C TYR A 217 -63.14 9.89 52.40
N TYR A 218 -62.26 9.50 53.33
CA TYR A 218 -61.50 10.48 54.11
C TYR A 218 -60.53 11.31 53.26
N GLU A 219 -60.04 10.80 52.13
CA GLU A 219 -59.14 11.55 51.27
C GLU A 219 -59.79 12.78 50.61
N ALA A 220 -61.13 12.83 50.59
CA ALA A 220 -61.91 13.97 50.10
C ALA A 220 -62.31 14.97 51.19
N ASP A 221 -61.97 14.71 52.46
CA ASP A 221 -62.25 15.65 53.55
C ASP A 221 -61.43 16.95 53.43
N ALA A 222 -61.80 17.98 54.20
CA ALA A 222 -61.10 19.27 54.15
C ALA A 222 -59.65 19.20 54.67
N THR A 223 -59.29 18.16 55.42
CA THR A 223 -57.94 17.95 55.97
C THR A 223 -56.98 17.48 54.89
N HIS A 224 -57.42 16.52 54.08
CA HIS A 224 -56.65 15.87 53.04
C HIS A 224 -56.81 16.58 51.70
N ASN A 225 -57.99 17.12 51.40
CA ASN A 225 -58.36 17.83 50.18
C ASN A 225 -58.93 19.23 50.49
N PRO A 226 -58.08 20.18 50.92
CA PRO A 226 -58.51 21.54 51.25
C PRO A 226 -59.04 22.31 50.03
N GLU A 227 -58.65 21.91 48.81
CA GLU A 227 -59.11 22.49 47.55
C GLU A 227 -60.54 22.07 47.19
N ARG A 228 -61.06 21.01 47.82
CA ARG A 228 -62.38 20.41 47.54
C ARG A 228 -62.56 20.03 46.05
N SER A 229 -61.47 19.70 45.36
CA SER A 229 -61.45 19.27 43.96
C SER A 229 -61.60 17.75 43.84
N VAL A 230 -61.70 17.23 42.61
CA VAL A 230 -61.61 15.79 42.38
C VAL A 230 -60.20 15.31 42.73
N ARG A 231 -60.10 14.16 43.39
CA ARG A 231 -58.82 13.53 43.75
C ARG A 231 -58.84 12.05 43.37
N TRP A 232 -57.71 11.54 42.93
CA TRP A 232 -57.49 10.11 42.76
C TRP A 232 -56.95 9.51 44.06
N THR A 233 -57.60 8.45 44.54
CA THR A 233 -57.13 7.71 45.71
C THR A 233 -55.86 6.93 45.39
N ASP A 234 -55.10 6.57 46.42
CA ASP A 234 -54.12 5.49 46.28
C ASP A 234 -54.82 4.18 45.90
N VAL A 235 -54.07 3.21 45.35
CA VAL A 235 -54.64 1.91 44.95
C VAL A 235 -54.94 1.08 46.19
N TYR A 236 -56.17 0.62 46.30
CA TYR A 236 -56.68 -0.16 47.42
C TYR A 236 -57.39 -1.42 46.92
N LEU A 237 -57.53 -2.41 47.80
CA LEU A 237 -58.30 -3.60 47.50
C LEU A 237 -59.79 -3.32 47.72
N ASP A 238 -60.59 -3.50 46.66
CA ASP A 238 -62.01 -3.23 46.67
C ASP A 238 -62.78 -4.15 47.65
N PRO A 239 -63.49 -3.57 48.64
CA PRO A 239 -64.39 -4.35 49.49
C PRO A 239 -65.54 -5.00 48.71
N ALA A 240 -65.91 -4.47 47.53
CA ALA A 240 -66.99 -4.98 46.69
C ALA A 240 -66.61 -6.18 45.78
N GLY A 241 -65.37 -6.68 45.88
CA GLY A 241 -64.96 -7.90 45.17
C GLY A 241 -64.34 -7.70 43.78
N HIS A 242 -64.10 -6.47 43.33
CA HIS A 242 -63.56 -6.20 41.98
C HIS A 242 -62.02 -6.19 41.91
N GLY A 243 -61.33 -6.55 43.00
CA GLY A 243 -59.87 -6.59 43.08
C GLY A 243 -59.22 -5.23 43.37
N TRP A 244 -57.97 -5.02 42.95
CA TRP A 244 -57.28 -3.73 43.14
C TRP A 244 -57.91 -2.64 42.29
N MET A 245 -58.18 -1.48 42.90
CA MET A 245 -58.75 -0.33 42.22
C MET A 245 -58.22 0.99 42.77
N THR A 246 -58.49 2.05 42.02
CA THR A 246 -58.40 3.44 42.47
C THR A 246 -59.72 4.11 42.14
N SER A 247 -60.02 5.20 42.84
CA SER A 247 -61.25 5.95 42.62
C SER A 247 -60.94 7.41 42.33
N ALA A 248 -61.63 7.97 41.33
CA ALA A 248 -61.75 9.42 41.20
C ALA A 248 -62.85 9.90 42.15
N ILE A 249 -62.46 10.42 43.31
CA ILE A 249 -63.39 10.86 44.36
C ILE A 249 -63.59 12.37 44.35
N ALA A 250 -64.81 12.81 44.62
CA ALA A 250 -65.17 14.21 44.60
C ALA A 250 -66.10 14.57 45.78
N PRO A 251 -65.76 15.59 46.59
CA PRO A 251 -66.49 15.88 47.82
C PRO A 251 -67.81 16.64 47.62
N VAL A 252 -68.90 16.09 48.13
CA VAL A 252 -70.23 16.69 48.10
C VAL A 252 -70.45 17.52 49.36
N TYR A 253 -70.26 18.84 49.25
CA TYR A 253 -70.47 19.78 50.34
C TYR A 253 -71.88 20.41 50.31
N GLN A 254 -72.50 20.53 51.48
CA GLN A 254 -73.64 21.42 51.73
C GLN A 254 -73.17 22.57 52.64
N GLY A 255 -72.88 23.73 52.04
CA GLY A 255 -72.18 24.81 52.75
C GLY A 255 -70.74 24.39 53.10
N ASP A 256 -70.41 24.38 54.39
CA ASP A 256 -69.11 23.93 54.91
C ASP A 256 -69.11 22.49 55.43
N PHE A 257 -70.26 21.81 55.37
CA PHE A 257 -70.38 20.43 55.81
C PHE A 257 -70.17 19.46 54.64
N LEU A 258 -69.27 18.49 54.82
CA LEU A 258 -69.08 17.39 53.87
C LEU A 258 -70.23 16.39 54.05
N GLU A 259 -71.28 16.52 53.24
CA GLU A 259 -72.45 15.65 53.30
C GLU A 259 -72.11 14.23 52.82
N GLY A 260 -71.26 14.14 51.81
CA GLY A 260 -70.79 12.87 51.27
C GLY A 260 -69.66 13.02 50.26
N VAL A 261 -69.27 11.90 49.66
CA VAL A 261 -68.22 11.76 48.66
C VAL A 261 -68.79 10.89 47.55
N VAL A 262 -68.73 11.40 46.31
CA VAL A 262 -68.97 10.55 45.14
C VAL A 262 -67.66 9.98 44.66
N GLY A 263 -67.70 8.79 44.05
CA GLY A 263 -66.52 8.20 43.43
C GLY A 263 -66.85 7.40 42.19
N ILE A 264 -65.88 7.34 41.28
CA ILE A 264 -65.89 6.47 40.11
C ILE A 264 -64.67 5.55 40.21
N ASP A 265 -64.92 4.25 40.25
CA ASP A 265 -63.90 3.23 40.44
C ASP A 265 -63.32 2.77 39.12
N VAL A 266 -62.00 2.67 39.09
CA VAL A 266 -61.24 2.14 37.97
C VAL A 266 -60.38 1.01 38.49
N THR A 267 -60.61 -0.19 37.98
CA THR A 267 -59.80 -1.35 38.38
C THR A 267 -58.42 -1.28 37.72
N VAL A 268 -57.41 -1.72 38.48
CA VAL A 268 -56.04 -1.88 37.98
C VAL A 268 -56.03 -2.80 36.77
N SER A 269 -56.81 -3.89 36.79
CA SER A 269 -56.93 -4.82 35.67
C SER A 269 -57.44 -4.12 34.40
N THR A 270 -58.43 -3.24 34.50
CA THR A 270 -58.95 -2.49 33.35
C THR A 270 -57.93 -1.50 32.80
N ILE A 271 -57.15 -0.85 33.66
CA ILE A 271 -56.00 -0.02 33.23
C ILE A 271 -54.97 -0.91 32.52
N THR A 272 -54.63 -2.08 33.07
CA THR A 272 -53.65 -2.98 32.44
C THR A 272 -54.09 -3.46 31.06
N GLN A 273 -55.35 -3.89 30.91
CA GLN A 273 -55.86 -4.52 29.69
C GLN A 273 -56.22 -3.49 28.61
N THR A 274 -56.76 -2.33 29.01
CA THR A 274 -57.28 -1.33 28.05
C THR A 274 -56.26 -0.24 27.76
N VAL A 275 -55.37 0.05 28.71
CA VAL A 275 -54.43 1.17 28.63
C VAL A 275 -52.97 0.70 28.51
N LEU A 276 -52.61 -0.46 29.07
CA LEU A 276 -51.22 -0.97 29.05
C LEU A 276 -50.98 -2.19 28.13
N ASN A 277 -52.01 -2.71 27.46
CA ASN A 277 -51.88 -3.80 26.48
C ASN A 277 -51.38 -3.27 25.12
N LEU A 278 -50.35 -2.44 25.19
CA LEU A 278 -49.68 -1.78 24.08
C LEU A 278 -48.59 -2.72 23.57
N ASP A 279 -48.56 -2.94 22.26
CA ASP A 279 -47.51 -3.72 21.61
C ASP A 279 -46.23 -2.87 21.55
N PHE A 280 -45.43 -2.95 22.63
CA PHE A 280 -44.18 -2.22 22.70
C PHE A 280 -43.13 -2.89 21.80
N PRO A 281 -42.39 -2.10 20.99
CA PRO A 281 -41.34 -2.63 20.14
C PRO A 281 -40.25 -3.31 20.98
N TRP A 282 -39.49 -4.18 20.32
CA TRP A 282 -38.37 -4.92 20.91
C TRP A 282 -38.78 -5.85 22.07
N ASN A 283 -39.99 -6.39 22.05
CA ASN A 283 -40.55 -7.23 23.13
C ASN A 283 -40.53 -6.49 24.48
N GLY A 284 -40.83 -5.18 24.43
CA GLY A 284 -40.97 -4.36 25.62
C GLY A 284 -42.26 -4.62 26.37
N TYR A 285 -42.34 -4.06 27.56
CA TYR A 285 -43.59 -3.98 28.32
C TYR A 285 -43.66 -2.66 29.10
N GLY A 286 -44.89 -2.24 29.40
CA GLY A 286 -45.17 -1.08 30.24
C GLY A 286 -45.62 -1.53 31.63
N LEU A 287 -45.13 -0.87 32.66
CA LEU A 287 -45.64 -0.99 34.03
C LEU A 287 -46.05 0.40 34.54
N LEU A 288 -46.99 0.41 35.47
CA LEU A 288 -47.51 1.65 36.05
C LEU A 288 -47.08 1.78 37.51
N LEU A 289 -46.49 2.93 37.85
CA LEU A 289 -46.04 3.25 39.20
C LEU A 289 -46.92 4.34 39.82
N GLY A 290 -47.26 4.16 41.09
CA GLY A 290 -47.85 5.18 41.92
C GLY A 290 -46.87 6.31 42.22
N LYS A 291 -47.40 7.44 42.73
CA LYS A 291 -46.60 8.61 43.15
C LYS A 291 -45.57 8.26 44.23
N ASP A 292 -45.87 7.25 45.04
CA ASP A 292 -45.09 6.69 46.14
C ASP A 292 -44.12 5.57 45.71
N GLY A 293 -44.09 5.22 44.41
CA GLY A 293 -43.23 4.17 43.85
C GLY A 293 -43.85 2.78 43.84
N THR A 294 -45.08 2.61 44.30
CA THR A 294 -45.77 1.31 44.30
C THR A 294 -46.11 0.87 42.87
N ILE A 295 -45.78 -0.37 42.49
CA ILE A 295 -46.14 -0.96 41.20
C ILE A 295 -47.63 -1.26 41.20
N LEU A 296 -48.39 -0.38 40.56
CA LEU A 296 -49.84 -0.48 40.46
C LEU A 296 -50.22 -1.61 39.51
N ALA A 297 -49.53 -1.71 38.38
CA ALA A 297 -49.79 -2.68 37.34
C ALA A 297 -48.50 -3.28 36.78
N LEU A 298 -48.41 -4.60 36.79
CA LEU A 298 -47.32 -5.38 36.20
C LEU A 298 -47.88 -6.40 35.20
N PRO A 299 -47.50 -6.36 33.91
CA PRO A 299 -47.89 -7.40 32.96
C PRO A 299 -47.09 -8.69 33.18
N GLU A 300 -47.58 -9.82 32.65
CA GLU A 300 -46.94 -11.15 32.76
C GLU A 300 -45.46 -11.15 32.34
N ALA A 301 -45.10 -10.40 31.29
CA ALA A 301 -43.71 -10.23 30.86
C ALA A 301 -42.82 -9.59 31.96
N GLY A 302 -43.41 -8.70 32.77
CA GLY A 302 -42.76 -8.04 33.89
C GLY A 302 -42.70 -8.90 35.16
N GLU A 303 -43.65 -9.80 35.41
CA GLU A 303 -43.65 -10.66 36.62
C GLU A 303 -42.34 -11.43 36.77
N SER A 304 -41.93 -12.05 35.65
CA SER A 304 -40.64 -12.73 35.55
C SER A 304 -39.48 -11.75 35.82
N ASP A 305 -39.38 -10.64 35.10
CA ASP A 305 -38.27 -9.70 35.22
C ASP A 305 -38.13 -9.10 36.63
N TRP A 306 -39.26 -8.86 37.30
CA TRP A 306 -39.33 -8.22 38.61
C TRP A 306 -39.30 -9.19 39.79
N ASN A 307 -39.38 -10.50 39.53
CA ASN A 307 -39.50 -11.55 40.54
C ASN A 307 -40.66 -11.29 41.51
N LEU A 308 -41.79 -10.88 40.94
CA LEU A 308 -43.05 -10.59 41.62
C LEU A 308 -44.17 -11.26 40.81
N ASP A 309 -45.02 -12.04 41.45
CA ASP A 309 -46.25 -12.53 40.82
C ASP A 309 -47.33 -11.46 41.05
N GLU A 310 -48.00 -10.96 40.01
CA GLU A 310 -49.02 -9.93 40.19
C GLU A 310 -50.17 -10.48 41.04
N ILE A 311 -50.58 -9.70 42.05
CA ILE A 311 -51.57 -10.16 43.02
C ILE A 311 -52.95 -9.97 42.40
N THR A 312 -53.44 -11.03 41.76
CA THR A 312 -54.75 -11.05 41.08
C THR A 312 -55.83 -11.77 41.89
N ASP A 313 -55.46 -12.57 42.89
CA ASP A 313 -56.35 -13.41 43.68
C ASP A 313 -56.34 -12.97 45.16
N HIS A 314 -57.50 -12.64 45.74
CA HIS A 314 -57.60 -11.98 47.04
C HIS A 314 -58.58 -12.67 47.99
N HIS A 315 -58.20 -12.76 49.26
CA HIS A 315 -59.09 -13.17 50.36
C HIS A 315 -59.67 -11.91 51.01
N TYR A 316 -60.91 -11.56 50.63
CA TYR A 316 -61.58 -10.30 50.99
C TYR A 316 -61.80 -10.07 52.50
N GLN A 317 -61.71 -11.10 53.34
CA GLN A 317 -62.08 -11.03 54.76
C GLN A 317 -61.23 -10.07 55.61
N GLU A 318 -59.96 -9.83 55.26
CA GLU A 318 -59.09 -8.88 55.98
C GLU A 318 -59.18 -7.44 55.43
N ALA A 319 -59.45 -7.29 54.14
CA ALA A 319 -59.59 -5.99 53.46
C ALA A 319 -60.88 -5.23 53.83
N ILE A 320 -61.86 -5.97 54.33
CA ILE A 320 -63.16 -5.48 54.77
C ILE A 320 -63.09 -4.68 56.09
N MET A 321 -61.97 -4.68 56.81
CA MET A 321 -61.85 -4.04 58.14
C MET A 321 -60.96 -2.79 58.17
N GLN A 322 -60.07 -2.61 57.20
CA GLN A 322 -59.13 -1.49 57.08
C GLN A 322 -58.54 -1.45 55.67
N ASP A 323 -58.05 -0.28 55.24
CA ASP A 323 -57.40 -0.13 53.93
C ASP A 323 -56.26 -1.14 53.76
N THR A 324 -56.34 -1.93 52.69
CA THR A 324 -55.29 -2.91 52.34
C THR A 324 -54.56 -2.40 51.11
N PHE A 325 -53.26 -2.11 51.28
CA PHE A 325 -52.36 -1.66 50.24
C PHE A 325 -51.46 -2.81 49.75
N LYS A 326 -50.84 -2.65 48.57
CA LYS A 326 -49.89 -3.65 48.07
C LYS A 326 -48.69 -3.82 49.01
N PRO A 327 -48.09 -5.04 49.10
CA PRO A 327 -46.92 -5.28 49.92
C PRO A 327 -45.73 -4.38 49.58
N LEU A 328 -44.84 -4.14 50.56
CA LEU A 328 -43.66 -3.28 50.39
C LEU A 328 -42.71 -3.74 49.28
N ASP A 329 -42.71 -5.03 48.94
CA ASP A 329 -41.89 -5.60 47.85
C ASP A 329 -42.33 -5.15 46.45
N PHE A 330 -43.57 -4.65 46.32
CA PHE A 330 -44.08 -4.01 45.10
C PHE A 330 -43.65 -2.54 44.97
N ASN A 331 -42.90 -1.99 45.93
CA ASN A 331 -42.47 -0.60 45.87
C ASN A 331 -41.08 -0.46 45.26
N LEU A 332 -40.99 0.22 44.11
CA LEU A 332 -39.75 0.47 43.39
C LEU A 332 -38.71 1.21 44.25
N TYR A 333 -39.14 2.17 45.06
CA TYR A 333 -38.21 2.98 45.86
C TYR A 333 -37.58 2.20 47.02
N ASN A 334 -38.13 1.04 47.36
CA ASN A 334 -37.56 0.12 48.34
C ASN A 334 -36.57 -0.90 47.72
N ARG A 335 -36.49 -0.99 46.39
CA ARG A 335 -35.64 -1.95 45.66
C ARG A 335 -34.17 -1.51 45.61
N GLN A 336 -33.35 -2.01 46.53
CA GLN A 336 -31.92 -1.69 46.61
C GLN A 336 -31.06 -2.37 45.52
N ASP A 337 -31.59 -3.42 44.88
CA ASP A 337 -30.94 -4.19 43.82
C ASP A 337 -30.83 -3.43 42.49
N LEU A 338 -31.66 -2.41 42.28
CA LEU A 338 -31.78 -1.69 41.00
C LEU A 338 -30.86 -0.46 40.87
N GLN A 339 -29.89 -0.31 41.77
CA GLN A 339 -28.91 0.80 41.77
C GLN A 339 -29.62 2.17 41.69
N GLY A 340 -29.05 3.18 41.04
CA GLY A 340 -29.60 4.55 41.00
C GLY A 340 -30.93 4.73 40.25
N PHE A 341 -31.51 3.65 39.69
CA PHE A 341 -32.75 3.73 38.90
C PHE A 341 -33.97 4.23 39.69
N PRO A 342 -34.29 3.72 40.90
CA PRO A 342 -35.42 4.22 41.68
C PRO A 342 -35.29 5.72 42.01
N ALA A 343 -34.08 6.19 42.31
CA ALA A 343 -33.82 7.60 42.57
C ALA A 343 -34.03 8.48 41.32
N ALA A 344 -33.63 8.00 40.14
CA ALA A 344 -33.85 8.72 38.88
C ALA A 344 -35.36 8.85 38.57
N VAL A 345 -36.11 7.76 38.71
CA VAL A 345 -37.57 7.75 38.48
C VAL A 345 -38.30 8.67 39.47
N ALA A 346 -37.89 8.67 40.75
CA ALA A 346 -38.50 9.51 41.77
C ALA A 346 -38.26 11.02 41.55
N GLN A 347 -37.10 11.40 41.02
CA GLN A 347 -36.68 12.81 40.91
C GLN A 347 -37.13 13.52 39.64
N SER A 348 -37.48 12.79 38.58
CA SER A 348 -37.84 13.40 37.29
C SER A 348 -39.20 12.98 36.76
N ASP A 349 -39.91 13.92 36.14
CA ASP A 349 -41.20 13.64 35.51
C ASP A 349 -41.08 12.77 34.25
N THR A 350 -39.96 12.88 33.57
CA THR A 350 -39.61 12.05 32.41
C THR A 350 -38.14 11.70 32.45
N GLY A 351 -37.76 10.55 31.90
CA GLY A 351 -36.34 10.20 31.78
C GLY A 351 -36.14 8.85 31.13
N THR A 352 -34.87 8.54 30.88
CA THR A 352 -34.39 7.25 30.39
C THR A 352 -33.23 6.79 31.27
N ALA A 353 -33.12 5.48 31.46
CA ALA A 353 -32.04 4.90 32.23
C ALA A 353 -31.81 3.44 31.83
N ASN A 354 -30.56 3.00 31.97
CA ASN A 354 -30.22 1.59 31.87
C ASN A 354 -30.39 0.93 33.25
N LEU A 355 -30.95 -0.27 33.26
CA LEU A 355 -31.05 -1.10 34.45
C LEU A 355 -30.72 -2.55 34.13
N THR A 356 -30.49 -3.35 35.17
CA THR A 356 -30.25 -4.79 35.03
C THR A 356 -31.33 -5.54 35.79
N LEU A 357 -32.08 -6.38 35.09
CA LEU A 357 -33.11 -7.27 35.65
C LEU A 357 -32.76 -8.70 35.28
N LYS A 358 -32.76 -9.64 36.23
CA LYS A 358 -32.37 -11.05 36.02
C LYS A 358 -31.02 -11.25 35.29
N ASN A 359 -30.02 -10.40 35.57
CA ASN A 359 -28.72 -10.36 34.88
C ASN A 359 -28.78 -10.02 33.38
N GLU A 360 -29.91 -9.50 32.89
CA GLU A 360 -30.04 -8.96 31.56
C GLU A 360 -30.04 -7.42 31.60
N SER A 361 -29.28 -6.81 30.71
CA SER A 361 -29.31 -5.35 30.55
C SER A 361 -30.59 -4.94 29.81
N LYS A 362 -31.31 -3.99 30.41
CA LYS A 362 -32.57 -3.44 29.91
C LYS A 362 -32.44 -1.91 29.84
N VAL A 363 -33.23 -1.30 28.96
CA VAL A 363 -33.40 0.15 28.87
C VAL A 363 -34.80 0.47 29.33
N ALA A 364 -34.93 1.41 30.27
CA ALA A 364 -36.21 1.92 30.73
C ALA A 364 -36.40 3.38 30.35
N SER A 365 -37.63 3.75 30.06
CA SER A 365 -38.08 5.12 29.83
C SER A 365 -39.34 5.36 30.64
N TRP A 366 -39.48 6.55 31.23
CA TRP A 366 -40.68 6.89 32.00
C TRP A 366 -41.24 8.26 31.67
N ALA A 367 -42.54 8.39 31.88
CA ALA A 367 -43.26 9.65 31.82
C ALA A 367 -44.37 9.71 32.87
N THR A 368 -44.54 10.89 33.47
CA THR A 368 -45.53 11.13 34.52
C THR A 368 -46.87 11.52 33.91
N ILE A 369 -47.93 10.86 34.36
CA ILE A 369 -49.34 11.14 34.08
C ILE A 369 -49.74 12.28 35.02
N LYS A 370 -50.06 13.44 34.47
CA LYS A 370 -50.26 14.68 35.25
C LYS A 370 -51.46 14.62 36.18
N GLN A 371 -52.54 13.96 35.75
CA GLN A 371 -53.79 13.87 36.52
C GLN A 371 -53.62 13.14 37.86
N THR A 372 -52.79 12.10 37.91
CA THR A 372 -52.63 11.22 39.09
C THR A 372 -51.26 11.33 39.76
N GLY A 373 -50.25 11.86 39.06
CA GLY A 373 -48.85 11.81 39.47
C GLY A 373 -48.20 10.43 39.28
N TRP A 374 -48.92 9.48 38.68
CA TRP A 374 -48.38 8.16 38.36
C TRP A 374 -47.33 8.23 37.26
N LYS A 375 -46.44 7.23 37.20
CA LYS A 375 -45.43 7.13 36.14
C LYS A 375 -45.68 5.88 35.32
N LEU A 376 -45.81 6.05 34.01
CA LEU A 376 -45.71 4.95 33.06
C LEU A 376 -44.22 4.68 32.83
N VAL A 377 -43.78 3.45 33.08
CA VAL A 377 -42.41 3.01 32.81
C VAL A 377 -42.43 1.94 31.74
N ILE A 378 -41.79 2.21 30.61
CA ILE A 378 -41.59 1.26 29.51
C ILE A 378 -40.22 0.65 29.66
N ILE A 379 -40.13 -0.67 29.59
CA ILE A 379 -38.89 -1.43 29.72
C ILE A 379 -38.70 -2.29 28.49
N VAL A 380 -37.51 -2.22 27.89
CA VAL A 380 -37.13 -3.03 26.73
C VAL A 380 -35.81 -3.78 26.96
N PRO A 381 -35.67 -5.04 26.49
CA PRO A 381 -34.40 -5.73 26.50
C PRO A 381 -33.37 -5.09 25.58
N GLN A 382 -32.18 -4.79 26.10
CA GLN A 382 -31.11 -4.19 25.30
C GLN A 382 -30.69 -5.11 24.14
N ALA A 383 -30.69 -6.43 24.37
CA ALA A 383 -30.39 -7.42 23.34
C ALA A 383 -31.38 -7.37 22.16
N ALA A 384 -32.67 -7.14 22.44
CA ALA A 384 -33.70 -7.04 21.41
C ALA A 384 -33.58 -5.73 20.60
N VAL A 385 -33.24 -4.63 21.28
CA VAL A 385 -32.93 -3.34 20.64
C VAL A 385 -31.80 -3.47 19.62
N PHE A 386 -30.71 -4.13 19.99
CA PHE A 386 -29.53 -4.27 19.11
C PHE A 386 -29.56 -5.54 18.23
N ALA A 387 -30.62 -6.34 18.29
CA ALA A 387 -30.70 -7.60 17.54
C ALA A 387 -30.50 -7.40 16.03
N GLY A 388 -31.12 -6.36 15.45
CA GLY A 388 -30.96 -6.03 14.03
C GLY A 388 -29.52 -5.62 13.66
N VAL A 389 -28.86 -4.83 14.51
CA VAL A 389 -27.45 -4.42 14.31
C VAL A 389 -26.53 -5.64 14.39
N ASN A 390 -26.76 -6.53 15.37
CA ASN A 390 -25.98 -7.76 15.54
C ASN A 390 -26.19 -8.73 14.36
N GLN A 391 -27.42 -8.91 13.89
CA GLN A 391 -27.70 -9.75 12.71
C GLN A 391 -27.02 -9.22 11.45
N MET A 392 -27.03 -7.88 11.26
CA MET A 392 -26.32 -7.24 10.16
C MET A 392 -24.80 -7.45 10.28
N GLN A 393 -24.25 -7.33 11.49
CA GLN A 393 -22.84 -7.58 11.77
C GLN A 393 -22.43 -9.02 11.47
N ASP A 394 -23.24 -9.99 11.87
CA ASP A 394 -23.00 -11.41 11.59
C ASP A 394 -22.99 -11.65 10.07
N SER A 395 -23.94 -11.05 9.35
CA SER A 395 -24.01 -11.14 7.89
C SER A 395 -22.77 -10.53 7.22
N LEU A 396 -22.36 -9.34 7.64
CA LEU A 396 -21.15 -8.67 7.13
C LEU A 396 -19.88 -9.47 7.45
N SER A 397 -19.81 -10.09 8.63
CA SER A 397 -18.70 -10.95 9.03
C SER A 397 -18.62 -12.21 8.18
N GLN A 398 -19.75 -12.86 7.89
CA GLN A 398 -19.81 -14.01 6.99
C GLN A 398 -19.38 -13.64 5.57
N ILE A 399 -19.87 -12.52 5.03
CA ILE A 399 -19.43 -12.00 3.72
C ILE A 399 -17.92 -11.72 3.74
N GLY A 400 -17.41 -11.13 4.81
CA GLY A 400 -15.98 -10.94 5.04
C GLY A 400 -15.18 -12.24 5.01
N PHE A 401 -15.66 -13.27 5.70
CA PHE A 401 -15.03 -14.58 5.73
C PHE A 401 -15.01 -15.23 4.34
N TYR A 402 -16.14 -15.23 3.63
CA TYR A 402 -16.21 -15.80 2.28
C TYR A 402 -15.35 -15.03 1.28
N SER A 403 -15.37 -13.70 1.33
CA SER A 403 -14.51 -12.87 0.48
C SER A 403 -13.03 -13.08 0.76
N LEU A 404 -12.64 -13.21 2.04
CA LEU A 404 -11.27 -13.56 2.42
C LEU A 404 -10.88 -14.95 1.91
N ALA A 405 -11.72 -15.97 2.10
CA ALA A 405 -11.47 -17.32 1.63
C ALA A 405 -11.31 -17.35 0.10
N ALA A 406 -12.23 -16.70 -0.64
CA ALA A 406 -12.15 -16.57 -2.08
C ALA A 406 -10.89 -15.82 -2.52
N PHE A 407 -10.51 -14.75 -1.82
CA PHE A 407 -9.30 -13.98 -2.11
C PHE A 407 -8.03 -14.78 -1.85
N ILE A 408 -7.96 -15.56 -0.77
CA ILE A 408 -6.84 -16.46 -0.48
C ILE A 408 -6.73 -17.52 -1.58
N VAL A 409 -7.83 -18.16 -1.98
CA VAL A 409 -7.84 -19.15 -3.07
C VAL A 409 -7.37 -18.52 -4.39
N LEU A 410 -7.88 -17.34 -4.73
CA LEU A 410 -7.46 -16.61 -5.93
C LEU A 410 -5.95 -16.30 -5.90
N ASN A 411 -5.43 -15.84 -4.77
CA ASN A 411 -4.00 -15.57 -4.60
C ASN A 411 -3.17 -16.84 -4.67
N MET A 412 -3.62 -17.96 -4.09
CA MET A 412 -2.95 -19.26 -4.23
C MET A 412 -2.89 -19.70 -5.69
N LEU A 413 -3.98 -19.55 -6.44
CA LEU A 413 -4.02 -19.85 -7.89
C LEU A 413 -3.08 -18.94 -8.67
N LEU A 414 -3.06 -17.64 -8.36
CA LEU A 414 -2.15 -16.68 -8.97
C LEU A 414 -0.69 -17.02 -8.68
N PHE A 415 -0.34 -17.34 -7.43
CA PHE A 415 1.01 -17.75 -7.05
C PHE A 415 1.42 -19.07 -7.72
N ALA A 416 0.50 -20.04 -7.81
CA ALA A 416 0.75 -21.27 -8.54
C ALA A 416 1.02 -21.00 -10.03
N ALA A 417 0.25 -20.09 -10.65
CA ALA A 417 0.45 -19.67 -12.04
C ALA A 417 1.80 -18.95 -12.22
N ILE A 418 2.16 -18.04 -11.31
CA ILE A 418 3.46 -17.33 -11.33
C ILE A 418 4.63 -18.31 -11.17
N ILE A 419 4.54 -19.25 -10.24
CA ILE A 419 5.60 -20.27 -10.03
C ILE A 419 5.73 -21.15 -11.27
N ARG A 420 4.61 -21.57 -11.87
CA ARG A 420 4.60 -22.37 -13.10
C ARG A 420 5.21 -21.60 -14.27
N TYR A 421 4.86 -20.33 -14.41
CA TYR A 421 5.43 -19.43 -15.41
C TYR A 421 6.95 -19.27 -15.20
N ALA A 422 7.38 -18.97 -13.98
CA ALA A 422 8.80 -18.79 -13.65
C ALA A 422 9.64 -20.05 -13.91
N LYS A 423 9.11 -21.25 -13.58
CA LYS A 423 9.77 -22.53 -13.92
C LYS A 423 9.90 -22.72 -15.44
N THR A 424 8.81 -22.51 -16.16
CA THR A 424 8.78 -22.70 -17.63
C THR A 424 9.76 -21.75 -18.32
N THR A 425 9.77 -20.48 -17.95
CA THR A 425 10.72 -19.49 -18.49
C THR A 425 12.15 -19.81 -18.08
N GLY A 426 12.37 -20.23 -16.84
CA GLY A 426 13.68 -20.67 -16.36
C GLY A 426 14.24 -21.86 -17.15
N ASP A 427 13.38 -22.82 -17.51
CA ASP A 427 13.76 -23.98 -18.32
C ASP A 427 14.05 -23.59 -19.77
N ARG A 428 13.24 -22.71 -20.37
CA ARG A 428 13.42 -22.21 -21.74
C ARG A 428 14.70 -21.41 -21.95
N ILE A 429 15.29 -20.85 -20.89
CA ILE A 429 16.56 -20.12 -20.97
C ILE A 429 17.73 -20.99 -20.52
N ALA A 430 17.60 -21.70 -19.39
CA ALA A 430 18.71 -22.44 -18.81
C ALA A 430 19.10 -23.69 -19.61
N ASN A 431 18.14 -24.43 -20.19
CA ASN A 431 18.43 -25.65 -20.93
C ASN A 431 19.20 -25.37 -22.23
N PRO A 432 18.77 -24.42 -23.08
CA PRO A 432 19.54 -24.05 -24.27
C PRO A 432 20.96 -23.60 -23.94
N LEU A 433 21.14 -22.80 -22.88
CA LEU A 433 22.48 -22.38 -22.45
C LEU A 433 23.36 -23.56 -22.03
N GLN A 434 22.79 -24.58 -21.38
CA GLN A 434 23.51 -25.81 -21.06
C GLN A 434 23.86 -26.62 -22.32
N ALA A 435 22.95 -26.70 -23.29
CA ALA A 435 23.18 -27.38 -24.56
C ALA A 435 24.27 -26.68 -25.39
N ILE A 436 24.22 -25.34 -25.50
CA ILE A 436 25.26 -24.54 -26.15
C ILE A 436 26.61 -24.76 -25.48
N ASN A 437 26.66 -24.73 -24.14
CA ASN A 437 27.90 -24.98 -23.40
C ASN A 437 28.45 -26.41 -23.62
N ALA A 438 27.57 -27.40 -23.82
CA ALA A 438 27.97 -28.76 -24.16
C ALA A 438 28.58 -28.83 -25.57
N ILE A 439 27.96 -28.18 -26.56
CA ILE A 439 28.47 -28.09 -27.94
C ILE A 439 29.86 -27.45 -27.96
N VAL A 440 30.03 -26.32 -27.28
CA VAL A 440 31.34 -25.63 -27.16
C VAL A 440 32.39 -26.57 -26.57
N ARG A 441 32.03 -27.33 -25.54
CA ARG A 441 32.95 -28.29 -24.92
C ARG A 441 33.29 -29.45 -25.87
N GLN A 442 32.33 -30.00 -26.60
CA GLN A 442 32.54 -31.09 -27.56
C GLN A 442 33.43 -30.66 -28.73
N ILE A 443 33.20 -29.46 -29.27
CA ILE A 443 34.08 -28.85 -30.28
C ILE A 443 35.51 -28.68 -29.71
N GLY A 444 35.63 -28.24 -28.45
CA GLY A 444 36.92 -28.14 -27.75
C GLY A 444 37.63 -29.49 -27.53
N GLU A 445 36.87 -30.59 -27.45
CA GLU A 445 37.38 -31.96 -27.33
C GLU A 445 37.67 -32.61 -28.71
N GLY A 446 37.52 -31.87 -29.82
CA GLY A 446 37.84 -32.31 -31.17
C GLY A 446 36.67 -32.97 -31.93
N GLN A 447 35.46 -32.91 -31.38
CA GLN A 447 34.24 -33.40 -32.03
C GLN A 447 33.55 -32.23 -32.75
N TYR A 448 34.00 -31.94 -33.97
CA TYR A 448 33.61 -30.75 -34.72
C TYR A 448 32.25 -30.85 -35.42
N ASP A 449 31.82 -32.06 -35.77
CA ASP A 449 30.50 -32.33 -36.34
C ASP A 449 29.42 -32.31 -35.25
N GLN A 450 28.84 -31.13 -35.02
CA GLN A 450 27.76 -30.91 -34.06
C GLN A 450 26.55 -30.33 -34.80
N THR A 451 25.35 -30.53 -34.26
CA THR A 451 24.13 -29.95 -34.83
C THR A 451 23.52 -28.96 -33.85
N ALA A 452 23.12 -27.79 -34.33
CA ALA A 452 22.47 -26.79 -33.49
C ALA A 452 21.10 -27.34 -33.03
N PRO A 453 20.84 -27.43 -31.71
CA PRO A 453 19.55 -27.86 -31.20
C PRO A 453 18.49 -26.80 -31.52
N ASP A 454 17.23 -27.23 -31.66
CA ASP A 454 16.11 -26.31 -31.88
C ASP A 454 15.80 -25.53 -30.58
N ILE A 455 16.18 -24.25 -30.54
CA ILE A 455 16.03 -23.36 -29.41
C ILE A 455 14.94 -22.33 -29.69
N SER A 456 13.90 -22.34 -28.86
CA SER A 456 12.76 -21.42 -28.98
C SER A 456 13.06 -19.92 -28.80
N VAL A 457 14.25 -19.56 -28.33
CA VAL A 457 14.69 -18.16 -28.15
C VAL A 457 15.63 -17.82 -29.31
N HIS A 458 15.22 -16.86 -30.15
CA HIS A 458 15.89 -16.57 -31.42
C HIS A 458 17.37 -16.22 -31.25
N GLU A 459 17.72 -15.39 -30.27
CA GLU A 459 19.10 -14.97 -30.01
C GLU A 459 19.98 -16.15 -29.56
N LEU A 460 19.40 -17.10 -28.82
CA LEU A 460 20.12 -18.31 -28.39
C LEU A 460 20.25 -19.33 -29.54
N GLN A 461 19.25 -19.41 -30.42
CA GLN A 461 19.30 -20.21 -31.64
C GLN A 461 20.41 -19.73 -32.56
N GLU A 462 20.43 -18.43 -32.87
CA GLU A 462 21.46 -17.80 -33.72
C GLU A 462 22.86 -18.05 -33.14
N THR A 463 23.02 -17.88 -31.82
CA THR A 463 24.30 -18.16 -31.14
C THR A 463 24.71 -19.63 -31.27
N ALA A 464 23.77 -20.57 -31.12
CA ALA A 464 24.03 -22.01 -31.26
C ALA A 464 24.42 -22.38 -32.70
N GLU A 465 23.70 -21.84 -33.69
CA GLU A 465 23.99 -22.02 -35.11
C GLU A 465 25.36 -21.47 -35.48
N THR A 466 25.71 -20.28 -34.98
CA THR A 466 27.03 -19.68 -35.25
C THR A 466 28.13 -20.57 -34.66
N ILE A 467 27.99 -21.05 -33.42
CA ILE A 467 28.98 -21.93 -32.79
C ILE A 467 29.16 -23.25 -33.55
N VAL A 468 28.06 -23.83 -34.03
CA VAL A 468 28.10 -25.06 -34.84
C VAL A 468 28.77 -24.81 -36.19
N GLN A 469 28.46 -23.70 -36.85
CA GLN A 469 29.10 -23.30 -38.10
C GLN A 469 30.61 -23.10 -37.93
N MET A 470 31.05 -22.51 -36.81
CA MET A 470 32.47 -22.45 -36.46
C MET A 470 33.10 -23.84 -36.29
N GLY A 471 32.37 -24.77 -35.67
CA GLY A 471 32.79 -26.17 -35.52
C GLY A 471 33.05 -26.82 -36.87
N HIS A 472 32.12 -26.72 -37.82
CA HIS A 472 32.32 -27.26 -39.18
C HIS A 472 33.49 -26.61 -39.91
N GLN A 473 33.69 -25.29 -39.78
CA GLN A 473 34.84 -24.60 -40.35
C GLN A 473 36.17 -25.09 -39.75
N LEU A 474 36.20 -25.41 -38.45
CA LEU A 474 37.34 -26.07 -37.80
C LEU A 474 37.60 -27.47 -38.36
N ASP A 475 36.55 -28.26 -38.56
CA ASP A 475 36.68 -29.63 -39.10
C ASP A 475 37.26 -29.63 -40.52
N GLU A 476 36.71 -28.78 -41.39
CA GLU A 476 37.18 -28.62 -42.78
C GLU A 476 38.63 -28.12 -42.82
N ALA A 477 38.99 -27.18 -41.94
CA ALA A 477 40.36 -26.68 -41.83
C ALA A 477 41.34 -27.76 -41.35
N MET A 478 40.93 -28.64 -40.44
CA MET A 478 41.78 -29.72 -39.91
C MET A 478 41.89 -30.91 -40.86
N SER A 479 40.82 -31.27 -41.56
CA SER A 479 40.78 -32.42 -42.47
C SER A 479 41.47 -32.16 -43.82
N SER A 480 41.54 -30.91 -44.28
CA SER A 480 42.18 -30.53 -45.55
C SER A 480 43.72 -30.52 -45.51
N ASN A 481 44.36 -30.50 -44.33
CA ASN A 481 45.82 -30.31 -44.21
C ASN A 481 46.54 -31.34 -43.33
N ALA A 482 46.84 -32.51 -43.92
CA ALA A 482 47.69 -33.55 -43.30
C ALA A 482 49.20 -33.21 -43.23
N ILE A 483 49.62 -31.93 -43.32
CA ILE A 483 51.02 -31.52 -43.19
C ILE A 483 51.15 -30.49 -42.06
N LEU A 484 51.99 -30.80 -41.08
CA LEU A 484 52.16 -30.10 -39.80
C LEU A 484 52.48 -28.59 -39.90
N GLN A 485 52.87 -28.06 -41.07
CA GLN A 485 53.17 -26.64 -41.27
C GLN A 485 51.96 -25.79 -41.69
N THR A 486 50.99 -26.33 -42.42
CA THR A 486 49.77 -25.60 -42.82
C THR A 486 48.70 -25.56 -41.73
N ALA A 487 48.72 -26.51 -40.79
CA ALA A 487 47.81 -26.53 -39.65
C ALA A 487 47.96 -25.30 -38.73
N ASN A 488 49.18 -24.77 -38.55
CA ASN A 488 49.40 -23.55 -37.76
C ASN A 488 48.87 -22.30 -38.49
N ASN A 489 49.05 -22.21 -39.81
CA ASN A 489 48.55 -21.07 -40.58
C ASN A 489 47.02 -21.05 -40.63
N LEU A 490 46.39 -22.20 -40.85
CA LEU A 490 44.93 -22.33 -40.81
C LEU A 490 44.35 -22.11 -39.41
N LYS A 491 45.02 -22.58 -38.36
CA LYS A 491 44.62 -22.28 -36.97
C LYS A 491 44.67 -20.77 -36.70
N SER A 492 45.67 -20.09 -37.21
CA SER A 492 45.83 -18.65 -37.00
C SER A 492 44.89 -17.81 -37.87
N GLU A 493 44.55 -18.26 -39.08
CA GLU A 493 43.51 -17.67 -39.92
C GLU A 493 42.10 -17.89 -39.34
N PHE A 494 41.83 -19.09 -38.80
CA PHE A 494 40.60 -19.41 -38.08
C PHE A 494 40.45 -18.52 -36.83
N ILE A 495 41.49 -18.38 -36.00
CA ILE A 495 41.45 -17.50 -34.83
C ILE A 495 41.29 -16.03 -35.25
N ALA A 496 41.90 -15.61 -36.36
CA ALA A 496 41.73 -14.28 -36.95
C ALA A 496 40.29 -13.95 -37.32
N ASN A 497 39.62 -14.85 -38.04
CA ASN A 497 38.23 -14.69 -38.44
C ASN A 497 37.28 -14.79 -37.23
N MET A 498 37.53 -15.72 -36.31
CA MET A 498 36.79 -15.85 -35.06
C MET A 498 36.80 -14.58 -34.22
N SER A 499 37.92 -13.85 -34.17
CA SER A 499 37.93 -12.61 -33.42
C SER A 499 37.05 -11.54 -34.02
N HIS A 500 36.89 -11.46 -35.35
CA HIS A 500 35.98 -10.49 -35.95
C HIS A 500 34.53 -10.84 -35.60
N GLU A 501 34.18 -12.11 -35.64
CA GLU A 501 32.84 -12.61 -35.29
C GLU A 501 32.53 -12.52 -33.78
N ILE A 502 33.53 -12.59 -32.89
CA ILE A 502 33.33 -12.36 -31.45
C ILE A 502 33.36 -10.86 -31.09
N ARG A 503 34.17 -10.06 -31.81
CA ARG A 503 34.31 -8.61 -31.54
C ARG A 503 32.98 -7.88 -31.78
N THR A 504 32.25 -8.24 -32.83
CA THR A 504 30.98 -7.60 -33.20
C THR A 504 29.90 -7.71 -32.10
N PRO A 505 29.54 -8.91 -31.59
CA PRO A 505 28.55 -9.03 -30.51
C PRO A 505 29.06 -8.45 -29.18
N VAL A 506 30.35 -8.57 -28.88
CA VAL A 506 30.91 -7.99 -27.64
C VAL A 506 30.91 -6.45 -27.70
N HIS A 507 31.22 -5.84 -28.84
CA HIS A 507 31.10 -4.39 -29.01
C HIS A 507 29.64 -3.91 -28.95
N ALA A 508 28.69 -4.67 -29.49
CA ALA A 508 27.27 -4.35 -29.33
C ALA A 508 26.84 -4.37 -27.86
N ILE A 509 27.24 -5.40 -27.09
CA ILE A 509 26.99 -5.49 -25.64
C ILE A 509 27.63 -4.30 -24.90
N LEU A 510 28.87 -3.92 -25.23
CA LEU A 510 29.55 -2.75 -24.65
C LEU A 510 28.88 -1.42 -25.03
N GLY A 511 28.34 -1.31 -26.25
CA GLY A 511 27.57 -0.16 -26.70
C GLY A 511 26.25 0.00 -25.94
N TYR A 512 25.45 -1.07 -25.85
CA TYR A 512 24.19 -1.04 -25.11
C TYR A 512 24.37 -0.82 -23.61
N THR A 513 25.41 -1.42 -23.02
CA THR A 513 25.71 -1.18 -21.60
C THR A 513 26.15 0.26 -21.36
N SER A 514 26.86 0.90 -22.28
CA SER A 514 27.17 2.34 -22.21
C SER A 514 25.92 3.22 -22.27
N LEU A 515 25.00 2.94 -23.20
CA LEU A 515 23.71 3.66 -23.32
C LEU A 515 22.82 3.48 -22.08
N LEU A 516 22.75 2.26 -21.55
CA LEU A 516 22.02 1.97 -20.32
C LEU A 516 22.65 2.70 -19.12
N ARG A 517 23.98 2.81 -19.09
CA ARG A 517 24.69 3.55 -18.03
C ARG A 517 24.30 5.03 -18.02
N GLU A 518 24.20 5.66 -19.19
CA GLU A 518 23.84 7.08 -19.33
C GLU A 518 22.38 7.39 -18.94
N THR A 519 21.49 6.41 -19.09
CA THR A 519 20.04 6.58 -18.84
C THR A 519 19.59 6.08 -17.47
N THR A 520 20.44 5.36 -16.74
CA THR A 520 20.08 4.72 -15.46
C THR A 520 20.54 5.54 -14.26
N SER A 521 19.60 5.87 -13.35
CA SER A 521 19.88 6.61 -12.11
C SER A 521 19.99 5.73 -10.85
N GLU A 522 19.60 4.45 -10.93
CA GLU A 522 19.64 3.55 -9.77
C GLU A 522 21.06 2.99 -9.53
N SER A 523 21.64 3.32 -8.37
CA SER A 523 23.03 2.96 -8.01
C SER A 523 23.38 1.47 -8.10
N ARG A 524 22.41 0.57 -7.89
CA ARG A 524 22.63 -0.88 -7.96
C ARG A 524 22.69 -1.39 -9.40
N GLN A 525 21.86 -0.83 -10.28
CA GLN A 525 21.86 -1.16 -11.71
C GLN A 525 23.13 -0.63 -12.38
N VAL A 526 23.57 0.58 -12.03
CA VAL A 526 24.86 1.13 -12.48
C VAL A 526 26.02 0.20 -12.12
N LYS A 527 26.07 -0.34 -10.90
CA LYS A 527 27.12 -1.31 -10.52
C LYS A 527 27.11 -2.59 -11.36
N TYR A 528 25.94 -3.09 -11.75
CA TYR A 528 25.85 -4.26 -12.64
C TYR A 528 26.30 -3.93 -14.05
N ILE A 529 25.88 -2.78 -14.59
CA ILE A 529 26.30 -2.29 -15.91
C ILE A 529 27.82 -2.11 -15.96
N ASP A 530 28.42 -1.47 -14.96
CA ASP A 530 29.88 -1.29 -14.84
C ASP A 530 30.63 -2.63 -14.79
N THR A 531 30.04 -3.65 -14.17
CA THR A 531 30.64 -4.98 -14.06
C THR A 531 30.62 -5.70 -15.42
N VAL A 532 29.51 -5.60 -16.15
CA VAL A 532 29.37 -6.17 -17.50
C VAL A 532 30.32 -5.47 -18.48
N GLN A 533 30.42 -4.14 -18.42
CA GLN A 533 31.38 -3.38 -19.24
C GLN A 533 32.82 -3.84 -19.01
N LYS A 534 33.27 -3.89 -17.74
CA LYS A 534 34.63 -4.35 -17.41
C LYS A 534 34.90 -5.78 -17.89
N ALA A 535 33.92 -6.68 -17.79
CA ALA A 535 34.06 -8.05 -18.26
C ALA A 535 34.19 -8.11 -19.79
N GLY A 536 33.38 -7.34 -20.53
CA GLY A 536 33.44 -7.27 -21.99
C GLY A 536 34.74 -6.66 -22.51
N THR A 537 35.21 -5.56 -21.92
CA THR A 537 36.49 -4.95 -22.30
C THR A 537 37.67 -5.89 -22.05
N ASN A 538 37.69 -6.56 -20.90
CA ASN A 538 38.73 -7.55 -20.60
C ASN A 538 38.71 -8.70 -21.61
N LEU A 539 37.52 -9.21 -21.97
CA LEU A 539 37.37 -10.27 -22.96
C LEU A 539 37.96 -9.87 -24.33
N LEU A 540 37.69 -8.65 -24.80
CA LEU A 540 38.29 -8.12 -26.03
C LEU A 540 39.81 -8.05 -25.95
N THR A 541 40.37 -7.63 -24.81
CA THR A 541 41.83 -7.63 -24.59
C THR A 541 42.42 -9.05 -24.67
N ILE A 542 41.72 -10.06 -24.12
CA ILE A 542 42.17 -11.46 -24.20
C ILE A 542 42.16 -11.93 -25.65
N ILE A 543 41.05 -11.71 -26.35
CA ILE A 543 40.88 -12.16 -27.73
C ILE A 543 41.93 -11.51 -28.64
N ASN A 544 42.12 -10.19 -28.55
CA ASN A 544 43.15 -9.49 -29.32
C ASN A 544 44.57 -9.98 -28.99
N GLY A 545 44.85 -10.32 -27.72
CA GLY A 545 46.13 -10.93 -27.35
C GLY A 545 46.34 -12.34 -27.91
N ILE A 546 45.29 -13.17 -27.94
CA ILE A 546 45.34 -14.52 -28.52
C ILE A 546 45.56 -14.43 -30.04
N LEU A 547 44.92 -13.47 -30.70
CA LEU A 547 45.11 -13.19 -32.12
C LEU A 547 46.55 -12.82 -32.45
N ASP A 548 47.10 -11.82 -31.75
CA ASP A 548 48.46 -11.35 -32.02
C ASP A 548 49.45 -12.49 -31.85
N LEU A 549 49.30 -13.30 -30.79
CA LEU A 549 50.13 -14.48 -30.57
C LEU A 549 49.97 -15.52 -31.70
N SER A 550 48.74 -15.77 -32.16
CA SER A 550 48.46 -16.73 -33.23
C SER A 550 49.06 -16.28 -34.56
N LYS A 551 48.92 -14.99 -34.92
CA LYS A 551 49.54 -14.41 -36.12
C LYS A 551 51.07 -14.47 -36.05
N LEU A 552 51.64 -14.23 -34.88
CA LEU A 552 53.08 -14.35 -34.62
C LEU A 552 53.60 -15.79 -34.77
N GLU A 553 52.90 -16.78 -34.23
CA GLU A 553 53.29 -18.21 -34.31
C GLU A 553 53.20 -18.78 -35.74
N ALA A 554 52.31 -18.22 -36.56
CA ALA A 554 52.15 -18.59 -37.97
C ALA A 554 53.08 -17.81 -38.91
N GLY A 555 53.90 -16.89 -38.40
CA GLY A 555 54.77 -16.04 -39.22
C GLY A 555 54.02 -15.10 -40.18
N MET A 556 52.75 -14.79 -39.89
CA MET A 556 51.87 -13.98 -40.75
C MET A 556 51.90 -12.48 -40.38
N ILE A 557 52.93 -12.03 -39.68
CA ILE A 557 53.14 -10.60 -39.39
C ILE A 557 54.34 -10.12 -40.18
N ASP A 558 54.07 -9.34 -41.22
CA ASP A 558 55.09 -8.54 -41.90
C ASP A 558 55.31 -7.24 -41.13
N LEU A 559 56.56 -7.01 -40.69
CA LEU A 559 56.94 -5.73 -40.10
C LEU A 559 56.85 -4.63 -41.15
N GLN A 560 56.26 -3.49 -40.80
CA GLN A 560 56.18 -2.31 -41.65
C GLN A 560 57.13 -1.22 -41.11
N PRO A 561 58.43 -1.29 -41.41
CA PRO A 561 59.39 -0.31 -40.91
C PRO A 561 59.19 1.04 -41.59
N GLU A 562 58.83 2.06 -40.81
CA GLU A 562 58.63 3.43 -41.27
C GLU A 562 59.44 4.42 -40.40
N PRO A 563 59.87 5.57 -40.93
CA PRO A 563 60.53 6.60 -40.12
C PRO A 563 59.53 7.29 -39.19
N PHE A 564 59.76 7.21 -37.87
CA PHE A 564 58.97 7.93 -36.86
C PHE A 564 59.86 8.58 -35.79
N ASP A 565 59.27 9.49 -35.00
CA ASP A 565 59.94 10.14 -33.86
C ASP A 565 59.74 9.32 -32.57
N LEU A 566 60.81 8.64 -32.15
CA LEU A 566 60.82 7.85 -30.92
C LEU A 566 60.60 8.72 -29.67
N ARG A 567 61.07 9.98 -29.64
CA ARG A 567 60.91 10.84 -28.47
C ARG A 567 59.45 11.18 -28.24
N SER A 568 58.72 11.49 -29.31
CA SER A 568 57.28 11.75 -29.27
C SER A 568 56.49 10.51 -28.82
N MET A 569 56.78 9.32 -29.39
CA MET A 569 56.14 8.08 -28.93
C MET A 569 56.36 7.82 -27.42
N LEU A 570 57.58 8.02 -26.92
CA LEU A 570 57.89 7.80 -25.51
C LEU A 570 57.15 8.78 -24.58
N LEU A 571 56.97 10.03 -25.01
CA LEU A 571 56.16 11.03 -24.30
C LEU A 571 54.68 10.65 -24.27
N GLU A 572 54.12 10.24 -25.40
CA GLU A 572 52.73 9.79 -25.48
C GLU A 572 52.46 8.58 -24.58
N ILE A 573 53.42 7.66 -24.47
CA ILE A 573 53.31 6.50 -23.55
C ILE A 573 53.37 6.96 -22.09
N GLN A 574 54.19 7.95 -21.76
CA GLN A 574 54.21 8.53 -20.41
C GLN A 574 52.87 9.19 -20.07
N GLU A 575 52.30 9.98 -21.00
CA GLU A 575 51.00 10.64 -20.82
C GLU A 575 49.86 9.62 -20.67
N LEU A 576 49.86 8.56 -21.47
CA LEU A 576 48.86 7.49 -21.42
C LEU A 576 48.71 6.88 -20.01
N TYR A 577 49.82 6.75 -19.27
CA TYR A 577 49.84 6.16 -17.93
C TYR A 577 49.94 7.18 -16.79
N ALA A 578 50.00 8.48 -17.10
CA ALA A 578 50.16 9.55 -16.12
C ALA A 578 49.01 9.55 -15.09
N TYR A 579 47.76 9.46 -15.56
CA TYR A 579 46.57 9.44 -14.69
C TYR A 579 46.53 8.22 -13.76
N ASP A 580 46.83 7.03 -14.27
CA ASP A 580 46.83 5.80 -13.46
C ASP A 580 47.95 5.81 -12.41
N CYS A 581 49.12 6.36 -12.74
CA CYS A 581 50.23 6.53 -11.82
C CYS A 581 49.93 7.60 -10.75
N GLU A 582 49.36 8.74 -11.14
CA GLU A 582 48.93 9.80 -10.23
C GLU A 582 47.89 9.30 -9.23
N ARG A 583 46.87 8.56 -9.71
CA ARG A 583 45.84 7.95 -8.85
C ARG A 583 46.42 6.97 -7.83
N LYS A 584 47.51 6.28 -8.15
CA LYS A 584 48.19 5.33 -7.26
C LYS A 584 49.32 5.96 -6.42
N GLY A 585 49.67 7.22 -6.68
CA GLY A 585 50.83 7.87 -6.07
C GLY A 585 52.18 7.29 -6.51
N ILE A 586 52.28 6.78 -7.75
CA ILE A 586 53.50 6.23 -8.33
C ILE A 586 54.21 7.32 -9.13
N GLN A 587 55.51 7.54 -8.90
CA GLN A 587 56.29 8.50 -9.67
C GLN A 587 56.73 7.90 -11.01
N PHE A 588 56.17 8.37 -12.12
CA PHE A 588 56.60 8.00 -13.47
C PHE A 588 57.67 8.97 -13.98
N THR A 589 58.88 8.48 -14.26
CA THR A 589 59.97 9.27 -14.86
C THR A 589 60.33 8.77 -16.26
N LEU A 590 60.40 9.68 -17.23
CA LEU A 590 60.94 9.40 -18.57
C LEU A 590 62.40 9.92 -18.66
N SER A 591 63.32 9.07 -19.13
CA SER A 591 64.74 9.37 -19.25
C SER A 591 65.22 9.12 -20.67
N GLN A 592 65.44 10.18 -21.43
CA GLN A 592 65.90 10.09 -22.82
C GLN A 592 67.37 10.54 -22.91
N ASP A 593 68.21 9.74 -23.57
CA ASP A 593 69.59 10.11 -23.88
C ASP A 593 69.63 11.29 -24.87
N PRO A 594 70.48 12.32 -24.67
CA PRO A 594 70.69 13.36 -25.66
C PRO A 594 71.08 12.81 -27.04
N ASP A 595 71.79 11.68 -27.08
CA ASP A 595 72.29 11.06 -28.32
C ASP A 595 71.24 10.18 -29.04
N LEU A 596 69.99 10.14 -28.57
CA LEU A 596 68.88 9.52 -29.31
C LEU A 596 68.64 10.26 -30.64
N PRO A 597 68.66 9.55 -31.78
CA PRO A 597 68.34 10.13 -33.09
C PRO A 597 66.94 10.75 -33.13
N GLU A 598 66.77 11.81 -33.92
CA GLU A 598 65.46 12.48 -34.09
C GLU A 598 64.40 11.58 -34.75
N SER A 599 64.82 10.65 -35.60
CA SER A 599 63.92 9.67 -36.22
C SER A 599 64.63 8.33 -36.37
N ILE A 600 63.88 7.25 -36.16
CA ILE A 600 64.33 5.87 -36.38
C ILE A 600 63.37 5.18 -37.33
N VAL A 601 63.87 4.20 -38.08
CA VAL A 601 63.08 3.39 -39.00
C VAL A 601 62.82 2.03 -38.35
N LEU A 602 61.62 1.86 -37.80
CA LEU A 602 61.13 0.61 -37.21
C LEU A 602 59.61 0.55 -37.41
N ASP A 603 59.01 -0.58 -37.06
CA ASP A 603 57.54 -0.67 -36.98
C ASP A 603 57.07 0.03 -35.70
N GLU A 604 56.56 1.25 -35.85
CA GLU A 604 56.10 2.11 -34.73
C GLU A 604 55.02 1.41 -33.89
N LEU A 605 54.06 0.78 -34.56
CA LEU A 605 52.90 0.16 -33.92
C LEU A 605 53.33 -1.00 -33.02
N ARG A 606 54.25 -1.85 -33.49
CA ARG A 606 54.77 -2.98 -32.71
C ARG A 606 55.69 -2.53 -31.58
N LEU A 607 56.52 -1.51 -31.80
CA LEU A 607 57.36 -0.96 -30.73
C LEU A 607 56.53 -0.31 -29.62
N ARG A 608 55.50 0.45 -30.00
CA ARG A 608 54.52 1.02 -29.06
C ARG A 608 53.81 -0.09 -28.29
N GLN A 609 53.39 -1.17 -28.96
CA GLN A 609 52.77 -2.32 -28.30
C GLN A 609 53.70 -3.01 -27.29
N ILE A 610 54.99 -3.14 -27.60
CA ILE A 610 56.00 -3.65 -26.65
C ILE A 610 56.02 -2.77 -25.40
N LEU A 611 56.17 -1.46 -25.57
CA LEU A 611 56.31 -0.53 -24.46
C LEU A 611 55.04 -0.40 -23.63
N VAL A 612 53.86 -0.34 -24.25
CA VAL A 612 52.56 -0.31 -23.55
C VAL A 612 52.38 -1.55 -22.67
N ASN A 613 52.80 -2.74 -23.12
CA ASN A 613 52.74 -3.96 -22.32
C ASN A 613 53.73 -3.92 -21.13
N LEU A 614 54.96 -3.44 -21.36
CA LEU A 614 55.97 -3.37 -20.30
C LEU A 614 55.62 -2.31 -19.24
N VAL A 615 55.24 -1.11 -19.67
CA VAL A 615 54.82 -0.01 -18.78
C VAL A 615 53.50 -0.35 -18.09
N GLY A 616 52.55 -0.96 -18.80
CA GLY A 616 51.30 -1.43 -18.20
C GLY A 616 51.54 -2.46 -17.09
N ASN A 617 52.48 -3.40 -17.30
CA ASN A 617 52.90 -4.34 -16.24
C ASN A 617 53.56 -3.62 -15.07
N ALA A 618 54.48 -2.68 -15.31
CA ALA A 618 55.11 -1.88 -14.26
C ALA A 618 54.07 -1.13 -13.39
N THR A 619 53.11 -0.45 -14.03
CA THR A 619 52.01 0.28 -13.37
C THR A 619 51.07 -0.64 -12.61
N LYS A 620 50.87 -1.86 -13.12
CA LYS A 620 50.01 -2.86 -12.50
C LYS A 620 50.62 -3.49 -11.25
N PHE A 621 51.91 -3.81 -11.27
CA PHE A 621 52.61 -4.55 -10.21
C PHE A 621 53.33 -3.66 -9.18
N THR A 622 53.27 -2.34 -9.38
CA THR A 622 53.69 -1.33 -8.39
C THR A 622 52.46 -0.79 -7.68
N GLU A 623 52.37 -0.97 -6.36
CA GLU A 623 51.32 -0.35 -5.54
C GLU A 623 51.74 1.06 -5.09
N HIS A 624 52.99 1.22 -4.67
CA HIS A 624 53.63 2.49 -4.31
C HIS A 624 55.09 2.50 -4.78
N GLY A 625 55.64 3.66 -5.10
CA GLY A 625 57.05 3.82 -5.50
C GLY A 625 57.21 4.51 -6.85
N SER A 626 58.06 3.99 -7.72
CA SER A 626 58.40 4.65 -8.99
C SER A 626 58.49 3.70 -10.17
N ILE A 627 58.24 4.27 -11.35
CA ILE A 627 58.42 3.63 -12.66
C ILE A 627 59.32 4.54 -13.49
N LYS A 628 60.32 3.95 -14.13
CA LYS A 628 61.25 4.67 -15.01
C LYS A 628 61.28 4.03 -16.39
N LEU A 629 60.92 4.81 -17.41
CA LEU A 629 61.11 4.46 -18.82
C LEU A 629 62.38 5.16 -19.31
N SER A 630 63.36 4.40 -19.81
CA SER A 630 64.61 4.96 -20.32
C SER A 630 64.88 4.50 -21.74
N ALA A 631 65.35 5.42 -22.59
CA ALA A 631 65.77 5.15 -23.96
C ALA A 631 67.20 5.65 -24.17
N ARG A 632 68.05 4.80 -24.75
CA ARG A 632 69.45 5.11 -25.08
C ARG A 632 69.79 4.59 -26.46
N ALA A 633 70.65 5.30 -27.19
CA ALA A 633 71.13 4.91 -28.50
C ALA A 633 72.66 4.86 -28.48
N PHE A 634 73.23 3.80 -29.04
CA PHE A 634 74.68 3.64 -29.16
C PHE A 634 75.05 3.57 -30.65
N PRO A 635 75.73 4.59 -31.20
CA PRO A 635 76.21 4.57 -32.58
C PRO A 635 77.14 3.36 -32.81
N GLN A 636 76.98 2.65 -33.93
CA GLN A 636 77.95 1.62 -34.30
C GLN A 636 79.26 2.29 -34.78
N THR A 637 80.39 1.91 -34.16
CA THR A 637 81.70 2.56 -34.35
C THR A 637 82.56 1.94 -35.46
N GLU A 638 82.06 0.94 -36.20
CA GLU A 638 82.78 0.32 -37.31
C GLU A 638 82.00 0.45 -38.61
N ARG A 639 82.40 1.41 -39.47
CA ARG A 639 82.01 1.41 -40.88
C ARG A 639 83.24 1.38 -41.77
N PRO A 640 83.28 0.52 -42.80
CA PRO A 640 84.11 0.78 -43.96
C PRO A 640 83.62 2.06 -44.63
N ALA A 641 84.53 3.00 -44.89
CA ALA A 641 84.20 4.26 -45.55
C ALA A 641 83.59 4.00 -46.95
N GLY A 642 82.34 4.44 -47.18
CA GLY A 642 81.72 4.48 -48.51
C GLY A 642 80.45 3.66 -48.76
N SER A 643 79.78 3.08 -47.75
CA SER A 643 78.50 2.38 -47.96
C SER A 643 77.30 3.35 -48.11
N PRO A 644 76.35 3.13 -49.05
CA PRO A 644 75.18 3.99 -49.27
C PRO A 644 74.01 3.80 -48.27
N ASP A 645 74.20 3.04 -47.19
CA ASP A 645 73.15 2.68 -46.22
C ASP A 645 72.99 3.76 -45.12
N PRO A 646 71.76 4.05 -44.61
CA PRO A 646 71.52 5.03 -43.55
C PRO A 646 72.29 4.71 -42.26
N ASP A 647 72.66 5.73 -41.47
CA ASP A 647 73.33 5.55 -40.19
C ASP A 647 72.57 4.56 -39.31
N ARG A 648 73.28 3.63 -38.65
CA ARG A 648 72.65 2.59 -37.82
C ARG A 648 73.06 2.74 -36.37
N THR A 649 72.11 2.50 -35.46
CA THR A 649 72.30 2.60 -34.02
C THR A 649 71.80 1.36 -33.30
N THR A 650 72.37 1.06 -32.14
CA THR A 650 71.79 0.07 -31.22
C THR A 650 70.88 0.81 -30.25
N LEU A 651 69.57 0.56 -30.36
CA LEU A 651 68.56 1.15 -29.48
C LEU A 651 68.36 0.27 -28.23
N VAL A 652 68.46 0.86 -27.06
CA VAL A 652 68.25 0.19 -25.76
C VAL A 652 67.12 0.90 -25.01
N LEU A 653 66.00 0.20 -24.87
CA LEU A 653 64.82 0.65 -24.14
C LEU A 653 64.72 -0.13 -22.83
N SER A 654 64.46 0.54 -21.71
CA SER A 654 64.30 -0.12 -20.42
C SER A 654 63.12 0.42 -19.64
N VAL A 655 62.35 -0.48 -19.03
CA VAL A 655 61.25 -0.16 -18.11
C VAL A 655 61.61 -0.76 -16.76
N GLN A 656 61.80 0.12 -15.78
CA GLN A 656 62.11 -0.23 -14.40
C GLN A 656 60.92 0.11 -13.50
N ASP A 657 60.53 -0.83 -12.64
CA ASP A 657 59.53 -0.63 -11.59
C ASP A 657 60.12 -0.94 -10.21
N SER A 658 59.53 -0.38 -9.16
CA SER A 658 59.84 -0.66 -7.75
C SER A 658 58.81 -1.58 -7.08
N GLY A 659 58.10 -2.39 -7.86
CA GLY A 659 56.98 -3.21 -7.42
C GLY A 659 57.40 -4.52 -6.76
N ILE A 660 56.49 -5.49 -6.78
CA ILE A 660 56.64 -6.77 -6.04
C ILE A 660 57.80 -7.67 -6.50
N GLY A 661 58.40 -7.41 -7.67
CA GLY A 661 59.47 -8.22 -8.23
C GLY A 661 59.08 -9.66 -8.62
N ILE A 662 59.98 -10.34 -9.31
CA ILE A 662 59.80 -11.67 -9.90
C ILE A 662 60.84 -12.63 -9.30
N PRO A 663 60.43 -13.75 -8.67
CA PRO A 663 61.34 -14.76 -8.14
C PRO A 663 62.20 -15.39 -9.24
N ARG A 664 63.48 -15.67 -8.95
CA ARG A 664 64.44 -16.21 -9.93
C ARG A 664 63.98 -17.50 -10.62
N ASN A 665 63.27 -18.38 -9.91
CA ASN A 665 62.73 -19.63 -10.46
C ASN A 665 61.55 -19.42 -11.44
N GLN A 666 60.98 -18.22 -11.50
CA GLN A 666 59.85 -17.90 -12.36
C GLN A 666 60.24 -17.02 -13.57
N ILE A 667 61.41 -16.39 -13.55
CA ILE A 667 61.89 -15.49 -14.62
C ILE A 667 61.80 -16.10 -16.02
N LYS A 668 62.13 -17.38 -16.20
CA LYS A 668 62.03 -18.03 -17.51
C LYS A 668 60.58 -18.32 -17.94
N ARG A 669 59.68 -18.51 -16.97
CA ARG A 669 58.30 -18.92 -17.18
C ARG A 669 57.36 -17.74 -17.48
N ILE A 670 57.75 -16.50 -17.16
CA ILE A 670 56.90 -15.30 -17.37
C ILE A 670 56.65 -14.97 -18.84
N PHE A 671 57.49 -15.48 -19.74
CA PHE A 671 57.33 -15.31 -21.18
C PHE A 671 56.55 -16.47 -21.84
N GLU A 672 56.16 -17.49 -21.07
CA GLU A 672 55.31 -18.56 -21.59
C GLU A 672 53.86 -18.06 -21.74
N PRO A 673 53.18 -18.34 -22.87
CA PRO A 673 51.79 -17.94 -23.07
C PRO A 673 50.87 -18.45 -21.95
N PHE A 674 49.91 -17.62 -21.53
CA PHE A 674 48.87 -17.94 -20.54
C PHE A 674 49.38 -18.26 -19.12
N ARG A 675 50.68 -18.11 -18.84
CA ARG A 675 51.22 -18.32 -17.49
C ARG A 675 51.18 -17.05 -16.64
N GLN A 676 50.75 -17.21 -15.39
CA GLN A 676 50.79 -16.18 -14.35
C GLN A 676 51.56 -16.74 -13.15
N LYS A 677 52.12 -15.85 -12.32
CA LYS A 677 52.92 -16.22 -11.13
C LYS A 677 52.10 -17.16 -10.23
N ASP A 678 52.63 -18.35 -9.91
CA ASP A 678 52.00 -19.31 -9.00
C ASP A 678 51.78 -18.62 -7.63
N GLY A 679 50.51 -18.51 -7.18
CA GLY A 679 50.14 -17.85 -5.91
C GLY A 679 49.66 -16.39 -6.01
N GLN A 680 49.56 -15.79 -7.20
CA GLN A 680 48.89 -14.49 -7.36
C GLN A 680 47.37 -14.65 -7.43
N SER A 681 46.64 -13.91 -6.61
CA SER A 681 45.17 -13.87 -6.66
C SER A 681 44.72 -13.20 -7.96
N SER A 682 44.05 -13.96 -8.84
CA SER A 682 43.44 -13.45 -10.09
C SER A 682 42.46 -12.30 -9.85
N ARG A 683 41.95 -12.17 -8.61
CA ARG A 683 41.08 -11.08 -8.17
C ARG A 683 41.80 -9.76 -7.89
N LYS A 684 43.09 -9.76 -7.54
CA LYS A 684 43.80 -8.52 -7.10
C LYS A 684 44.59 -7.84 -8.24
N TYR A 685 45.18 -8.60 -9.16
CA TYR A 685 46.06 -8.07 -10.21
C TYR A 685 45.73 -8.65 -11.60
N GLY A 686 44.46 -8.70 -11.99
CA GLY A 686 43.99 -9.37 -13.22
C GLY A 686 44.82 -9.10 -14.49
N GLY A 687 44.93 -10.09 -15.39
CA GLY A 687 45.63 -10.02 -16.68
C GLY A 687 45.48 -11.33 -17.45
N THR A 688 45.93 -11.38 -18.71
CA THR A 688 45.74 -12.54 -19.60
C THR A 688 46.92 -13.51 -19.64
N GLY A 689 48.09 -13.08 -19.14
CA GLY A 689 49.34 -13.83 -19.25
C GLY A 689 49.93 -13.87 -20.67
N LEU A 690 49.41 -13.07 -21.60
CA LEU A 690 49.86 -13.05 -23.01
C LEU A 690 50.84 -11.91 -23.31
N GLY A 691 50.77 -10.79 -22.58
CA GLY A 691 51.50 -9.56 -22.93
C GLY A 691 53.02 -9.74 -23.00
N LEU A 692 53.65 -10.43 -22.06
CA LEU A 692 55.10 -10.66 -22.08
C LEU A 692 55.52 -11.67 -23.16
N ALA A 693 54.71 -12.68 -23.45
CA ALA A 693 54.97 -13.61 -24.55
C ALA A 693 54.94 -12.89 -25.91
N ILE A 694 53.96 -12.01 -26.11
CA ILE A 694 53.86 -11.14 -27.30
C ILE A 694 55.08 -10.21 -27.41
N VAL A 695 55.49 -9.59 -26.30
CA VAL A 695 56.70 -8.74 -26.26
C VAL A 695 57.93 -9.52 -26.71
N GLN A 696 58.16 -10.74 -26.18
CA GLN A 696 59.31 -11.54 -26.56
C GLN A 696 59.32 -11.82 -28.06
N ARG A 697 58.17 -12.21 -28.64
CA ARG A 697 58.05 -12.52 -30.06
C ARG A 697 58.25 -11.31 -30.97
N PHE A 698 57.72 -10.14 -30.63
CA PHE A 698 57.99 -8.93 -31.42
C PHE A 698 59.46 -8.52 -31.35
N VAL A 699 60.08 -8.62 -30.18
CA VAL A 699 61.52 -8.34 -30.05
C VAL A 699 62.35 -9.32 -30.87
N ASP A 700 62.01 -10.62 -30.86
CA ASP A 700 62.68 -11.63 -31.69
C ASP A 700 62.51 -11.33 -33.19
N LEU A 701 61.30 -10.94 -33.64
CA LEU A 701 61.04 -10.55 -35.04
C LEU A 701 61.76 -9.28 -35.47
N MET A 702 61.99 -8.35 -34.54
CA MET A 702 62.78 -7.13 -34.75
C MET A 702 64.29 -7.38 -34.62
N ASN A 703 64.75 -8.64 -34.64
CA ASN A 703 66.14 -9.05 -34.44
C ASN A 703 66.78 -8.53 -33.14
N GLY A 704 65.95 -8.28 -32.13
CA GLY A 704 66.35 -7.75 -30.83
C GLY A 704 66.57 -8.81 -29.76
N LYS A 705 66.84 -8.34 -28.54
CA LYS A 705 66.95 -9.18 -27.35
C LYS A 705 66.27 -8.51 -26.16
N ILE A 706 65.41 -9.25 -25.46
CA ILE A 706 64.85 -8.83 -24.17
C ILE A 706 65.57 -9.51 -23.00
N GLN A 707 65.91 -8.72 -21.99
CA GLN A 707 66.51 -9.17 -20.73
C GLN A 707 65.66 -8.69 -19.55
N VAL A 708 65.67 -9.46 -18.48
CA VAL A 708 64.94 -9.14 -17.25
C VAL A 708 65.86 -9.32 -16.05
N ASP A 709 65.97 -8.27 -15.25
CA ASP A 709 66.63 -8.29 -13.94
C ASP A 709 65.57 -8.00 -12.87
N SER A 710 65.43 -8.90 -11.91
CA SER A 710 64.36 -8.80 -10.91
C SER A 710 64.74 -9.51 -9.62
N SER A 711 64.31 -8.93 -8.51
CA SER A 711 64.38 -9.54 -7.17
C SER A 711 63.06 -9.32 -6.45
N GLU A 712 62.56 -10.35 -5.78
CA GLU A 712 61.28 -10.28 -5.08
C GLU A 712 61.29 -9.17 -4.01
N GLY A 713 60.28 -8.30 -4.04
CA GLY A 713 60.14 -7.12 -3.19
C GLY A 713 60.99 -5.90 -3.56
N GLN A 714 61.80 -5.97 -4.62
CA GLN A 714 62.71 -4.88 -5.03
C GLN A 714 62.40 -4.31 -6.43
N GLY A 715 61.36 -4.83 -7.09
CA GLY A 715 60.96 -4.42 -8.43
C GLY A 715 61.61 -5.21 -9.57
N THR A 716 61.38 -4.76 -10.81
CA THR A 716 61.83 -5.43 -12.04
C THR A 716 62.34 -4.42 -13.06
N ILE A 717 63.38 -4.80 -13.82
CA ILE A 717 63.88 -4.07 -14.96
C ILE A 717 63.78 -4.96 -16.20
N PHE A 718 62.90 -4.58 -17.14
CA PHE A 718 62.89 -5.15 -18.48
C PHE A 718 63.73 -4.27 -19.41
N THR A 719 64.70 -4.87 -20.11
CA THR A 719 65.57 -4.18 -21.07
C THR A 719 65.41 -4.82 -22.45
N VAL A 720 64.99 -4.04 -23.44
CA VAL A 720 64.88 -4.42 -24.85
C VAL A 720 66.02 -3.76 -25.62
N THR A 721 66.85 -4.57 -26.25
CA THR A 721 67.97 -4.13 -27.09
C THR A 721 67.66 -4.47 -28.55
N LEU A 722 67.54 -3.47 -29.40
CA LEU A 722 67.36 -3.61 -30.84
C LEU A 722 68.67 -3.19 -31.53
N PRO A 723 69.45 -4.15 -32.07
CA PRO A 723 70.67 -3.83 -32.81
C PRO A 723 70.31 -3.29 -34.20
N ASP A 724 71.23 -2.52 -34.78
CA ASP A 724 71.25 -2.23 -36.22
C ASP A 724 70.03 -1.46 -36.75
N VAL A 725 69.44 -0.61 -35.92
CA VAL A 725 68.26 0.20 -36.25
C VAL A 725 68.67 1.36 -37.17
N PRO A 726 68.09 1.50 -38.37
CA PRO A 726 68.37 2.64 -39.24
C PRO A 726 67.87 3.95 -38.65
N VAL A 727 68.69 4.99 -38.74
CA VAL A 727 68.35 6.37 -38.41
C VAL A 727 67.66 7.01 -39.61
N GLY A 728 66.44 7.47 -39.41
CA GLY A 728 65.64 8.15 -40.44
C GLY A 728 66.03 9.62 -40.58
N LYS A 729 65.75 10.21 -41.74
CA LYS A 729 65.69 11.68 -41.87
C LYS A 729 64.27 12.11 -41.50
N LYS A 730 64.19 13.15 -40.66
CA LYS A 730 62.94 13.79 -40.22
C LYS A 730 62.01 14.00 -41.42
N PRO A 731 60.75 13.51 -41.40
CA PRO A 731 59.76 13.94 -42.39
C PRO A 731 59.55 15.44 -42.19
N ASP A 732 59.78 16.25 -43.23
CA ASP A 732 59.47 17.68 -43.24
C ASP A 732 57.96 17.84 -43.05
N MET A 733 57.54 18.12 -41.81
CA MET A 733 56.21 18.64 -41.52
C MET A 733 56.34 20.15 -41.28
N ASP A 734 55.98 20.93 -42.29
CA ASP A 734 55.67 22.35 -42.16
C ASP A 734 54.47 22.51 -41.22
N VAL A 735 54.73 22.85 -39.96
CA VAL A 735 53.71 23.25 -38.99
C VAL A 735 54.00 24.69 -38.56
N PRO A 736 53.11 25.67 -38.86
CA PRO A 736 53.29 27.05 -38.42
C PRO A 736 53.23 27.16 -36.89
N GLN A 737 54.29 27.72 -36.32
CA GLN A 737 54.48 27.98 -34.90
C GLN A 737 53.53 29.10 -34.43
N PHE A 738 52.78 28.90 -33.33
CA PHE A 738 52.20 30.00 -32.56
C PHE A 738 52.61 29.90 -31.09
N ASP A 739 53.26 30.98 -30.69
CA ASP A 739 53.98 31.22 -29.45
C ASP A 739 53.00 31.47 -28.27
N PHE A 740 53.25 30.84 -27.13
CA PHE A 740 52.55 31.11 -25.87
C PHE A 740 53.55 31.72 -24.89
N ASP A 741 53.49 33.05 -24.68
CA ASP A 741 54.16 33.70 -23.56
C ASP A 741 53.16 34.36 -22.59
N ARG A 742 53.62 34.36 -21.34
CA ARG A 742 52.99 34.39 -20.02
C ARG A 742 52.33 35.73 -19.64
N SER A 743 51.34 35.69 -18.74
CA SER A 743 51.43 36.24 -17.37
C SER A 743 50.07 36.36 -16.63
N ASN A 744 49.91 35.48 -15.63
CA ASN A 744 49.35 35.57 -14.26
C ASN A 744 48.84 36.95 -13.71
N PRO A 745 48.21 37.03 -12.51
CA PRO A 745 46.83 36.73 -12.09
C PRO A 745 46.15 37.92 -11.35
N SER A 746 44.84 37.87 -11.02
CA SER A 746 44.28 38.29 -9.71
C SER A 746 42.75 38.42 -9.68
N SER A 747 42.20 38.10 -8.49
CA SER A 747 40.81 38.28 -8.01
C SER A 747 39.77 37.33 -8.63
N GLY A 748 38.92 36.60 -7.90
CA GLY A 748 38.55 36.67 -6.48
C GLY A 748 37.02 36.56 -6.38
N ALA A 749 36.56 35.49 -5.74
CA ALA A 749 35.25 35.30 -5.10
C ALA A 749 34.00 34.94 -5.97
N THR A 750 33.63 33.66 -5.83
CA THR A 750 32.30 33.12 -5.47
C THR A 750 31.07 33.30 -6.38
N GLY A 751 30.54 32.16 -6.85
CA GLY A 751 29.14 31.78 -6.58
C GLY A 751 28.14 31.75 -7.74
N LEU A 752 27.86 30.53 -8.23
CA LEU A 752 26.56 30.00 -8.71
C LEU A 752 25.77 30.77 -9.79
N SER A 753 25.66 30.19 -10.99
CA SER A 753 24.50 29.38 -11.41
C SER A 753 24.39 29.28 -12.95
N ARG A 754 23.74 28.20 -13.39
CA ARG A 754 23.44 27.78 -14.77
C ARG A 754 22.54 28.78 -15.50
N ASN A 755 22.92 29.17 -16.73
CA ASN A 755 22.13 29.05 -17.97
C ASN A 755 22.73 29.91 -19.10
N GLY A 756 22.83 29.32 -20.30
CA GLY A 756 22.65 30.03 -21.58
C GLY A 756 23.88 30.61 -22.30
N ASN A 757 24.18 29.99 -23.45
CA ASN A 757 24.38 30.64 -24.76
C ASN A 757 25.64 31.49 -25.06
N ILE A 758 26.43 31.02 -26.05
CA ILE A 758 26.80 31.69 -27.34
C ILE A 758 28.26 31.48 -27.81
N ALA A 759 28.35 31.20 -29.11
CA ALA A 759 29.40 31.48 -30.11
C ALA A 759 30.67 30.63 -30.16
N ILE A 760 30.66 29.67 -31.10
CA ILE A 760 31.87 29.25 -31.82
C ILE A 760 31.98 30.12 -33.08
N LYS A 761 33.12 30.80 -33.21
CA LYS A 761 33.51 31.62 -34.37
C LYS A 761 33.83 30.73 -35.58
N SER A 762 33.44 31.23 -36.75
CA SER A 762 33.58 30.65 -38.09
C SER A 762 35.00 30.24 -38.50
N PRO A 763 35.17 29.23 -39.36
CA PRO A 763 36.36 29.06 -40.18
C PRO A 763 36.32 29.99 -41.42
N VAL A 764 37.51 30.47 -41.79
CA VAL A 764 37.84 31.27 -42.99
C VAL A 764 37.80 30.36 -44.24
N PRO A 765 37.42 30.89 -45.43
CA PRO A 765 36.94 30.08 -46.55
C PRO A 765 38.07 29.49 -47.41
N VAL A 766 37.88 28.25 -47.87
CA VAL A 766 38.60 27.68 -49.01
C VAL A 766 37.81 28.00 -50.28
N GLN A 767 38.49 28.57 -51.28
CA GLN A 767 37.90 28.88 -52.59
C GLN A 767 37.47 27.60 -53.34
N PRO A 768 36.31 27.61 -54.03
CA PRO A 768 35.85 26.46 -54.79
C PRO A 768 36.56 26.36 -56.14
N ALA A 769 37.28 25.26 -56.36
CA ALA A 769 37.54 24.80 -57.72
C ALA A 769 36.21 24.32 -58.33
N HIS A 770 35.90 24.84 -59.51
CA HIS A 770 34.69 24.60 -60.28
C HIS A 770 34.27 23.12 -60.35
N LEU A 771 33.08 22.81 -59.85
CA LEU A 771 32.36 21.56 -60.14
C LEU A 771 30.93 21.93 -60.57
N GLN A 772 30.54 21.50 -61.77
CA GLN A 772 29.18 21.64 -62.30
C GLN A 772 28.25 20.61 -61.63
N PRO A 773 27.04 20.98 -61.15
CA PRO A 773 26.07 20.00 -60.68
C PRO A 773 25.26 19.40 -61.83
N ALA A 774 25.11 18.08 -61.83
CA ALA A 774 24.27 17.35 -62.78
C ALA A 774 22.78 17.54 -62.44
N ARG A 775 22.01 18.05 -63.41
CA ARG A 775 20.58 18.41 -63.35
C ARG A 775 19.61 17.26 -62.92
N ASN A 776 20.11 16.03 -62.74
CA ASN A 776 19.31 14.82 -62.57
C ASN A 776 19.27 14.23 -61.15
N LEU A 777 19.98 14.80 -60.16
CA LEU A 777 20.06 14.24 -58.79
C LEU A 777 19.01 14.78 -57.79
N TYR A 778 18.35 15.90 -58.11
CA TYR A 778 17.44 16.56 -57.16
C TYR A 778 16.18 15.73 -56.82
N GLU A 779 15.54 15.10 -57.81
CA GLU A 779 14.35 14.28 -57.55
C GLU A 779 14.64 13.06 -56.63
N PRO A 780 15.68 12.25 -56.89
CA PRO A 780 16.00 11.13 -55.99
C PRO A 780 16.37 11.56 -54.56
N LEU A 781 17.18 12.63 -54.42
CA LEU A 781 17.61 13.14 -53.11
C LEU A 781 16.44 13.69 -52.27
N SER A 782 15.44 14.30 -52.92
CA SER A 782 14.31 14.92 -52.21
C SER A 782 13.10 13.99 -52.03
N ALA A 783 12.89 12.99 -52.89
CA ALA A 783 11.72 12.10 -52.83
C ALA A 783 12.01 10.70 -52.24
N ILE A 784 13.12 10.05 -52.63
CA ILE A 784 13.43 8.66 -52.23
C ILE A 784 14.07 8.63 -50.84
N LEU A 785 14.99 9.56 -50.60
CA LEU A 785 15.82 9.58 -49.40
C LEU A 785 15.21 10.34 -48.22
N LEU A 786 14.11 11.06 -48.41
CA LEU A 786 13.46 11.85 -47.36
C LEU A 786 12.98 10.98 -46.18
N GLY A 787 12.39 9.81 -46.47
CA GLY A 787 11.93 8.88 -45.45
C GLY A 787 13.06 8.27 -44.61
N PRO A 788 14.06 7.62 -45.23
CA PRO A 788 15.26 7.13 -44.53
C PRO A 788 16.00 8.22 -43.73
N TRP A 789 16.15 9.42 -44.29
CA TRP A 789 16.75 10.56 -43.59
C TRP A 789 15.95 11.01 -42.36
N GLN A 790 14.62 11.14 -42.47
CA GLN A 790 13.76 11.52 -41.34
C GLN A 790 13.86 10.53 -40.17
N ARG A 791 14.04 9.23 -40.47
CA ARG A 791 14.27 8.21 -39.42
C ARG A 791 15.60 8.45 -38.70
N CYS A 792 16.68 8.71 -39.43
CA CYS A 792 18.00 9.04 -38.84
C CYS A 792 17.91 10.26 -37.92
N LYS A 793 17.20 11.32 -38.35
CA LYS A 793 17.06 12.56 -37.60
C LYS A 793 16.35 12.37 -36.24
N ASN A 794 15.41 11.43 -36.16
CA ASN A 794 14.53 11.29 -35.01
C ASN A 794 14.91 10.12 -34.08
N SER A 795 15.61 9.09 -34.57
CA SER A 795 15.85 7.86 -33.79
C SER A 795 17.21 7.79 -33.11
N GLY A 796 18.25 8.42 -33.69
CA GLY A 796 19.64 8.30 -33.23
C GLY A 796 20.21 6.88 -33.28
N ARG A 797 19.54 5.92 -33.95
CA ARG A 797 19.95 4.51 -34.00
C ARG A 797 20.86 4.24 -35.20
N VAL A 798 22.00 3.60 -34.98
CA VAL A 798 22.99 3.26 -36.03
C VAL A 798 22.37 2.49 -37.20
N HIS A 799 21.40 1.60 -36.94
CA HIS A 799 20.68 0.86 -37.97
C HIS A 799 19.91 1.75 -38.96
N ASP A 800 19.35 2.87 -38.49
CA ASP A 800 18.67 3.83 -39.38
C ASP A 800 19.69 4.57 -40.26
N TYR A 801 20.87 4.90 -39.72
CA TYR A 801 21.98 5.47 -40.50
C TYR A 801 22.56 4.49 -41.52
N GLN A 802 22.66 3.19 -41.19
CA GLN A 802 23.05 2.14 -42.14
C GLN A 802 22.01 2.01 -43.26
N THR A 803 20.72 1.99 -42.91
CA THR A 803 19.63 1.95 -43.90
C THR A 803 19.67 3.17 -44.83
N PHE A 804 19.98 4.35 -44.28
CA PHE A 804 20.15 5.57 -45.05
C PHE A 804 21.40 5.55 -45.93
N LEU A 805 22.53 5.01 -45.43
CA LEU A 805 23.76 4.82 -46.19
C LEU A 805 23.55 3.85 -47.36
N SER A 806 22.84 2.73 -47.15
CA SER A 806 22.51 1.79 -48.22
C SER A 806 21.62 2.41 -49.30
N ALA A 807 20.61 3.19 -48.90
CA ALA A 807 19.78 3.93 -49.85
C ALA A 807 20.57 5.00 -50.62
N LEU A 808 21.55 5.65 -49.98
CA LEU A 808 22.51 6.55 -50.64
C LEU A 808 23.43 5.81 -51.62
N GLN A 809 23.83 4.58 -51.29
CA GLN A 809 24.68 3.74 -52.15
C GLN A 809 23.96 3.28 -53.43
N GLU A 810 22.68 2.92 -53.36
CA GLU A 810 21.88 2.56 -54.55
C GLU A 810 21.79 3.70 -55.56
N LEU A 811 21.76 4.96 -55.08
CA LEU A 811 21.72 6.15 -55.92
C LEU A 811 23.06 6.49 -56.58
N SER A 812 24.19 6.09 -55.99
CA SER A 812 25.53 6.36 -56.53
C SER A 812 25.95 5.38 -57.64
N GLY A 813 25.11 4.41 -58.01
CA GLY A 813 25.36 3.46 -59.10
C GLY A 813 25.33 4.09 -60.50
N GLN A 814 24.88 5.34 -60.63
CA GLN A 814 24.88 6.09 -61.89
C GLN A 814 25.66 7.41 -61.70
N GLN A 815 26.51 7.74 -62.68
CA GLN A 815 27.57 8.75 -62.65
C GLN A 815 27.24 10.11 -61.98
N GLY A 816 28.15 10.58 -61.12
CA GLY A 816 28.64 11.97 -61.13
C GLY A 816 28.11 12.96 -60.09
N ASP A 817 28.56 12.87 -58.83
CA ASP A 817 28.77 14.04 -57.95
C ASP A 817 29.78 13.72 -56.82
N LEU A 818 30.91 14.44 -56.79
CA LEU A 818 31.95 14.29 -55.77
C LEU A 818 31.43 14.64 -54.35
N ALA A 819 30.47 15.57 -54.24
CA ALA A 819 29.93 16.00 -52.96
C ALA A 819 29.09 14.88 -52.29
N LEU A 820 28.32 14.14 -53.08
CA LEU A 820 27.53 13.00 -52.59
C LEU A 820 28.44 11.81 -52.21
N GLN A 821 29.51 11.58 -52.98
CA GLN A 821 30.52 10.56 -52.64
C GLN A 821 31.23 10.88 -51.33
N HIS A 822 31.67 12.14 -51.15
CA HIS A 822 32.36 12.54 -49.93
C HIS A 822 31.44 12.51 -48.69
N TYR A 823 30.17 12.91 -48.85
CA TYR A 823 29.16 12.78 -47.80
C TYR A 823 28.92 11.31 -47.42
N ARG A 824 28.85 10.41 -48.41
CA ARG A 824 28.68 8.97 -48.21
C ARG A 824 29.88 8.34 -47.52
N GLU A 825 31.10 8.67 -47.92
CA GLU A 825 32.33 8.18 -47.28
C GLU A 825 32.43 8.67 -45.84
N SER A 826 32.14 9.95 -45.60
CA SER A 826 32.11 10.51 -44.25
C SER A 826 31.07 9.82 -43.37
N LEU A 827 29.89 9.50 -43.92
CA LEU A 827 28.84 8.79 -43.19
C LEU A 827 29.20 7.32 -42.96
N SER A 828 29.81 6.64 -43.95
CA SER A 828 30.33 5.27 -43.80
C SER A 828 31.38 5.20 -42.71
N GLN A 829 32.35 6.12 -42.73
CA GLN A 829 33.41 6.19 -41.74
C GLN A 829 32.87 6.51 -40.34
N ALA A 830 31.87 7.39 -40.23
CA ALA A 830 31.19 7.67 -38.96
C ALA A 830 30.42 6.44 -38.44
N ILE A 831 29.79 5.66 -39.32
CA ILE A 831 29.10 4.41 -38.96
C ILE A 831 30.10 3.32 -38.54
N GLU A 832 31.19 3.14 -39.29
CA GLU A 832 32.25 2.15 -39.01
C GLU A 832 33.00 2.46 -37.71
N SER A 833 33.21 3.74 -37.41
CA SER A 833 33.83 4.22 -36.16
C SER A 833 32.86 4.39 -35.00
N PHE A 834 31.55 4.18 -35.20
CA PHE A 834 30.49 4.40 -34.22
C PHE A 834 30.45 5.83 -33.61
N ASP A 835 30.91 6.86 -34.35
CA ASP A 835 30.85 8.25 -33.91
C ASP A 835 29.42 8.82 -34.08
N ILE A 836 28.61 8.68 -33.03
CA ILE A 836 27.21 9.15 -33.00
C ILE A 836 27.12 10.67 -33.18
N GLY A 837 28.10 11.42 -32.66
CA GLY A 837 28.14 12.88 -32.81
C GLY A 837 28.34 13.28 -34.27
N GLN A 838 29.28 12.64 -34.95
CA GLN A 838 29.55 12.85 -36.37
C GLN A 838 28.38 12.38 -37.26
N MET A 839 27.76 11.23 -36.95
CA MET A 839 26.56 10.74 -37.65
C MET A 839 25.40 11.73 -37.56
N GLN A 840 25.12 12.27 -36.36
CA GLN A 840 24.07 13.27 -36.17
C GLN A 840 24.37 14.58 -36.90
N GLN A 841 25.62 15.05 -36.87
CA GLN A 841 26.04 16.24 -37.60
C GLN A 841 25.91 16.05 -39.12
N LEU A 842 26.31 14.90 -39.65
CA LEU A 842 26.17 14.58 -41.08
C LEU A 842 24.69 14.53 -41.48
N ALA A 843 23.83 13.82 -40.73
CA ALA A 843 22.40 13.79 -41.02
C ALA A 843 21.73 15.18 -40.96
N GLN A 844 22.21 16.09 -40.11
CA GLN A 844 21.72 17.48 -40.11
C GLN A 844 22.14 18.28 -41.34
N LYS A 845 23.28 17.95 -41.97
CA LYS A 845 23.78 18.59 -43.20
C LYS A 845 23.14 18.08 -44.48
N TYR A 846 22.44 16.94 -44.44
CA TYR A 846 21.77 16.37 -45.63
C TYR A 846 20.83 17.35 -46.36
N PRO A 847 19.98 18.17 -45.70
CA PRO A 847 19.13 19.14 -46.40
C PRO A 847 19.91 20.21 -47.15
N GLU A 848 21.11 20.57 -46.69
CA GLU A 848 21.99 21.52 -47.37
C GLU A 848 22.51 20.93 -48.69
N LEU A 849 22.83 19.63 -48.70
CA LEU A 849 23.17 18.88 -49.90
C LEU A 849 22.02 18.86 -50.92
N VAL A 850 20.78 18.65 -50.45
CA VAL A 850 19.57 18.70 -51.31
C VAL A 850 19.30 20.10 -51.85
N ALA A 851 19.51 21.14 -51.03
CA ALA A 851 19.31 22.53 -51.43
C ALA A 851 20.37 22.99 -52.45
N ALA A 852 21.62 22.58 -52.29
CA ALA A 852 22.71 22.85 -53.23
C ALA A 852 22.44 22.23 -54.61
N ALA A 853 21.84 21.03 -54.66
CA ALA A 853 21.44 20.37 -55.90
C ALA A 853 20.27 21.05 -56.64
N LYS A 854 19.55 22.00 -56.01
CA LYS A 854 18.35 22.66 -56.58
C LYS A 854 18.63 24.00 -57.29
N ALA A 855 19.74 24.67 -57.01
CA ALA A 855 19.98 26.05 -57.46
C ALA A 855 20.57 26.11 -58.89
N GLU A 856 19.82 26.62 -59.89
CA GLU A 856 20.32 26.95 -61.24
C GLU A 856 21.02 28.34 -61.28
N PRO A 857 21.99 28.56 -62.19
CA PRO A 857 22.23 29.86 -62.80
C PRO A 857 21.35 30.02 -64.06
N GLY A 858 20.54 31.08 -64.11
CA GLY A 858 19.70 31.42 -65.28
C GLY A 858 20.50 31.79 -66.55
N PRO A 859 19.84 31.86 -67.72
CA PRO A 859 20.52 31.95 -69.02
C PRO A 859 20.95 33.39 -69.36
N GLY A 860 22.10 33.53 -70.01
CA GLY A 860 22.42 34.70 -70.85
C GLY A 860 23.51 35.61 -70.31
N GLY A 861 24.72 35.42 -70.84
CA GLY A 861 25.85 36.34 -70.73
C GLY A 861 26.89 35.94 -71.77
N SER A 862 26.69 36.41 -73.00
CA SER A 862 27.52 36.17 -74.17
C SER A 862 29.01 36.41 -73.94
N ASN A 863 29.77 35.41 -74.37
CA ASN A 863 31.19 35.34 -74.68
C ASN A 863 31.77 36.64 -75.31
N PRO A 864 33.03 37.01 -75.04
CA PRO A 864 33.90 37.53 -76.07
C PRO A 864 34.81 36.38 -76.51
N HIS A 865 34.37 35.64 -77.53
CA HIS A 865 35.15 34.94 -78.57
C HIS A 865 34.40 33.72 -79.11
N GLY A 866 33.68 33.94 -80.22
CA GLY A 866 33.09 32.90 -81.08
C GLY A 866 31.63 32.63 -80.76
#